data_AF-A0AAV4DEQ5-F1
#
_entry.id   AF-A0AAV4DEQ5-F1
#
_cell.length_a   1.000
_cell.length_b   1.000
_cell.length_c   1.000
_cell.angle_alpha   90.00
_cell.angle_beta   90.00
_cell.angle_gamma   90.00
#
_symmetry.space_group_name_H-M   'P 1'
#
loop_
_entity.id
_entity.type
_entity.pdbx_description
1 polymer ?
#
loop_
_entity_poly.entity_id
_entity_poly.type
_entity_poly.pdbx_seq_one_letter_code
_entity_poly.pdbx_strand_id
1 'polypeptide(L)'
;MTNWIGNAVGIAPFITVDHSAFDSGWKPPGRNFTATGLVYNMNTLDKFKDLDKKALLASVGNELWQSIKIGTVLGDPEKLCPFVLLTFADLKKYHFYYWFAFPALKFPEKPTSYSEPPTSLRQKLSETELSSLLSAYDAFQSTQEKFSALFVVKQHGEKYMFDSFANLDQTLKSTEKVIVGICDPSSAMGYPGWPVRNLITLLAYRFNGCLKSVTVLCVRDRTQDGVRDFGNSQIFTVEIPEQEVSALEVTPECVGWEKNERQKMGPRMVNLSSCMDPTRLAESAVDLNLKLMRWRLLPDLQLEKIACTKCLVLGSGTLGCNVARLLMGWGMRHITMVDNSKVSYSNPVRQSLFAFEHCLEGGQPKAQAAAASLKMIFPGMKSEGISLSIPMPGHTITDSMLQQTKTDVGRLEELIDTHDAVFLLMDTRESRWLPTLIAASKRKIVINAALGFDTFLVLRHGIKSGHVVPKDSSDKMGHISGSQLGCYFCNDVVAPGNSTRDRTLDQQCTVTRPGLSMVASALAVELLVSVLQHPQGAEAPADTSAKDDHFVMDSDCSLGIVPHQIRGFLSRFHQILPSSQAFSMCTACCPLVLDKYETEGFDFLLRAFNEAGYLEEITGLAAMQDATVDAEVWDLSDDEDLSSVDMETA
;
A
#
# COMPACT_ATOMS: atom_id res chain seq x y z
N MET A 1 -16.04 29.60 -9.17
CA MET A 1 -15.92 28.44 -10.09
C MET A 1 -15.47 28.93 -11.46
N THR A 2 -14.71 28.10 -12.17
CA THR A 2 -14.33 28.33 -13.57
C THR A 2 -15.11 27.38 -14.49
N ASN A 3 -15.71 27.96 -15.52
CA ASN A 3 -16.05 27.26 -16.75
C ASN A 3 -14.87 27.49 -17.70
N TRP A 4 -14.11 26.43 -17.97
CA TRP A 4 -12.97 26.49 -18.89
C TRP A 4 -13.49 26.65 -20.32
N ILE A 5 -12.97 27.62 -21.08
CA ILE A 5 -13.13 27.62 -22.54
C ILE A 5 -11.75 27.36 -23.14
N GLY A 6 -11.55 26.16 -23.70
CA GLY A 6 -10.27 25.83 -24.33
C GLY A 6 -9.90 24.36 -24.45
N ASN A 7 -10.85 23.43 -24.56
CA ASN A 7 -10.50 22.04 -24.81
C ASN A 7 -10.42 21.74 -26.32
N ALA A 8 -9.58 20.76 -26.68
CA ALA A 8 -9.47 20.25 -28.04
C ALA A 8 -10.83 19.78 -28.59
N VAL A 9 -10.95 19.75 -29.93
CA VAL A 9 -12.19 19.35 -30.61
C VAL A 9 -12.68 18.00 -30.09
N GLY A 10 -13.96 17.93 -29.66
CA GLY A 10 -14.60 16.73 -29.13
C GLY A 10 -14.65 16.63 -27.61
N ILE A 11 -13.83 17.40 -26.88
CA ILE A 11 -13.85 17.42 -25.41
C ILE A 11 -14.78 18.54 -24.93
N ALA A 12 -15.81 18.19 -24.17
CA ALA A 12 -16.68 19.19 -23.55
C ALA A 12 -15.93 19.91 -22.41
N PRO A 13 -16.05 21.23 -22.28
CA PRO A 13 -15.65 21.92 -21.06
C PRO A 13 -16.40 21.41 -19.84
N PHE A 14 -15.74 21.47 -18.69
CA PHE A 14 -16.25 21.00 -17.41
C PHE A 14 -16.26 22.16 -16.40
N ILE A 15 -17.21 22.10 -15.46
CA ILE A 15 -17.24 23.00 -14.32
C ILE A 15 -16.33 22.43 -13.25
N THR A 16 -15.37 23.23 -12.79
CA THR A 16 -14.46 22.85 -11.70
C THR A 16 -14.94 23.47 -10.39
N VAL A 17 -15.17 22.61 -9.39
CA VAL A 17 -15.49 23.01 -8.01
C VAL A 17 -14.38 22.49 -7.10
N ASP A 18 -13.52 23.39 -6.64
CA ASP A 18 -12.46 23.10 -5.67
C ASP A 18 -12.63 23.96 -4.40
N HIS A 19 -11.65 23.94 -3.50
CA HIS A 19 -11.69 24.72 -2.25
C HIS A 19 -11.87 26.23 -2.47
N SER A 20 -11.42 26.78 -3.61
CA SER A 20 -11.56 28.21 -3.94
C SER A 20 -13.01 28.59 -4.27
N ALA A 21 -13.87 27.63 -4.57
CA ALA A 21 -15.29 27.89 -4.82
C ALA A 21 -16.05 28.40 -3.59
N PHE A 22 -15.48 28.24 -2.39
CA PHE A 22 -16.03 28.74 -1.12
C PHE A 22 -15.43 30.11 -0.71
N ASP A 23 -14.46 30.63 -1.46
CA ASP A 23 -13.83 31.91 -1.19
C ASP A 23 -14.50 33.04 -2.01
N SER A 24 -15.08 34.02 -1.31
CA SER A 24 -15.70 35.20 -1.92
C SER A 24 -14.71 36.14 -2.62
N GLY A 25 -13.42 36.08 -2.26
CA GLY A 25 -12.37 36.94 -2.82
C GLY A 25 -11.67 36.37 -4.06
N TRP A 26 -11.98 35.11 -4.42
CA TRP A 26 -11.31 34.45 -5.53
C TRP A 26 -11.68 35.06 -6.88
N LYS A 27 -10.68 35.23 -7.74
CA LYS A 27 -10.83 35.76 -9.11
C LYS A 27 -10.50 34.66 -10.13
N PRO A 28 -11.33 34.49 -11.18
CA PRO A 28 -11.04 33.50 -12.21
C PRO A 28 -9.75 33.87 -12.97
N PRO A 29 -8.92 32.87 -13.34
CA PRO A 29 -7.88 33.07 -14.33
C PRO A 29 -8.46 33.64 -15.64
N GLY A 30 -7.63 34.34 -16.43
CA GLY A 30 -8.07 34.93 -17.69
C GLY A 30 -8.71 33.90 -18.64
N ARG A 31 -9.75 34.33 -19.37
CA ARG A 31 -10.56 33.50 -20.29
C ARG A 31 -11.41 32.39 -19.65
N ASN A 32 -11.59 32.41 -18.33
CA ASN A 32 -12.56 31.55 -17.65
C ASN A 32 -13.81 32.31 -17.27
N PHE A 33 -14.95 31.62 -17.32
CA PHE A 33 -16.25 32.20 -16.94
C PHE A 33 -16.61 31.77 -15.55
N THR A 34 -17.28 32.65 -14.81
CA THR A 34 -17.82 32.33 -13.50
C THR A 34 -19.17 31.65 -13.61
N ALA A 35 -19.42 30.71 -12.71
CA ALA A 35 -20.70 30.06 -12.54
C ALA A 35 -21.05 30.09 -11.04
N THR A 36 -22.30 30.40 -10.75
CA THR A 36 -22.82 30.51 -9.38
C THR A 36 -23.77 29.36 -9.10
N GLY A 37 -23.72 28.80 -7.90
CA GLY A 37 -24.57 27.68 -7.52
C GLY A 37 -24.49 27.33 -6.05
N LEU A 38 -25.24 26.31 -5.66
CA LEU A 38 -25.43 25.93 -4.26
C LEU A 38 -24.97 24.49 -4.02
N VAL A 39 -24.31 24.28 -2.88
CA VAL A 39 -23.89 22.95 -2.41
C VAL A 39 -24.80 22.51 -1.25
N TYR A 40 -25.47 21.38 -1.42
CA TYR A 40 -26.30 20.75 -0.39
C TYR A 40 -25.56 19.53 0.15
N ASN A 41 -24.90 19.69 1.30
CA ASN A 41 -24.22 18.56 1.95
C ASN A 41 -25.13 17.88 2.98
N MET A 42 -25.33 16.58 2.81
CA MET A 42 -26.07 15.74 3.75
C MET A 42 -25.10 15.07 4.73
N ASN A 43 -25.50 14.98 6.00
CA ASN A 43 -24.66 14.37 7.04
C ASN A 43 -24.78 12.83 7.09
N THR A 44 -25.86 12.26 6.56
CA THR A 44 -26.09 10.81 6.54
C THR A 44 -26.42 10.33 5.13
N LEU A 45 -26.01 9.10 4.82
CA LEU A 45 -26.28 8.46 3.54
C LEU A 45 -27.80 8.30 3.31
N ASP A 46 -28.56 8.01 4.36
CA ASP A 46 -30.01 7.83 4.26
C ASP A 46 -30.70 9.13 3.89
N LYS A 47 -30.35 10.26 4.54
CA LYS A 47 -30.87 11.59 4.15
C LYS A 47 -30.51 11.93 2.70
N PHE A 48 -29.31 11.58 2.24
CA PHE A 48 -28.90 11.78 0.85
C PHE A 48 -29.76 10.97 -0.14
N LYS A 49 -30.08 9.71 0.20
CA LYS A 49 -30.93 8.85 -0.62
C LYS A 49 -32.39 9.31 -0.62
N ASP A 50 -32.92 9.66 0.56
CA ASP A 50 -34.32 9.97 0.79
C ASP A 50 -34.70 11.41 0.39
N LEU A 51 -33.71 12.30 0.23
CA LEU A 51 -33.96 13.67 -0.21
C LEU A 51 -34.72 13.67 -1.55
N ASP A 52 -35.85 14.38 -1.58
CA ASP A 52 -36.63 14.59 -2.80
C ASP A 52 -35.87 15.49 -3.78
N LYS A 53 -35.16 14.84 -4.69
CA LYS A 53 -34.35 15.47 -5.74
C LYS A 53 -35.20 16.23 -6.75
N LYS A 54 -36.49 15.91 -6.90
CA LYS A 54 -37.40 16.64 -7.79
C LYS A 54 -37.86 17.93 -7.11
N ALA A 55 -38.25 17.87 -5.85
CA ALA A 55 -38.63 19.06 -5.08
C ALA A 55 -37.47 20.06 -4.97
N LEU A 56 -36.25 19.57 -4.71
CA LEU A 56 -35.04 20.41 -4.69
C LEU A 56 -34.80 21.12 -6.04
N LEU A 57 -34.95 20.40 -7.15
CA LEU A 57 -34.74 21.00 -8.46
C LEU A 57 -35.86 21.99 -8.80
N ALA A 58 -37.10 21.70 -8.38
CA ALA A 58 -38.24 22.61 -8.55
C ALA A 58 -38.08 23.91 -7.76
N SER A 59 -37.53 23.88 -6.55
CA SER A 59 -37.29 25.11 -5.76
C SER A 59 -36.29 26.02 -6.46
N VAL A 60 -35.18 25.46 -6.95
CA VAL A 60 -34.16 26.23 -7.68
C VAL A 60 -34.68 26.70 -9.05
N GLY A 61 -35.49 25.88 -9.73
CA GLY A 61 -36.19 26.29 -10.94
C GLY A 61 -37.13 27.48 -10.71
N ASN A 62 -37.84 27.51 -9.58
CA ASN A 62 -38.70 28.63 -9.21
C ASN A 62 -37.89 29.91 -8.97
N GLU A 63 -36.76 29.84 -8.28
CA GLU A 63 -35.86 30.99 -8.08
C GLU A 63 -35.33 31.55 -9.41
N LEU A 64 -34.92 30.67 -10.33
CA LEU A 64 -34.51 31.04 -11.68
C LEU A 64 -35.65 31.72 -12.44
N TRP A 65 -36.87 31.17 -12.35
CA TRP A 65 -38.03 31.75 -13.01
C TRP A 65 -38.39 33.13 -12.47
N GLN A 66 -38.40 33.32 -11.14
CA GLN A 66 -38.63 34.64 -10.54
C GLN A 66 -37.56 35.65 -10.96
N SER A 67 -36.30 35.22 -11.05
CA SER A 67 -35.20 36.07 -11.52
C SER A 67 -35.40 36.53 -12.98
N ILE A 68 -35.94 35.65 -13.83
CA ILE A 68 -36.35 35.99 -15.20
C ILE A 68 -37.53 36.97 -15.20
N LYS A 69 -38.56 36.74 -14.39
CA LYS A 69 -39.75 37.62 -14.32
C LYS A 69 -39.42 39.04 -13.90
N ILE A 70 -38.62 39.17 -12.84
CA ILE A 70 -38.22 40.48 -12.27
C ILE A 70 -37.16 41.15 -13.16
N GLY A 71 -36.42 40.37 -13.97
CA GLY A 71 -35.38 40.87 -14.87
C GLY A 71 -34.02 41.06 -14.19
N THR A 72 -33.79 40.45 -13.02
CA THR A 72 -32.49 40.52 -12.32
C THR A 72 -31.37 39.88 -13.14
N VAL A 73 -31.72 38.91 -13.99
CA VAL A 73 -30.81 38.25 -14.95
C VAL A 73 -30.24 39.18 -16.02
N LEU A 74 -30.79 40.38 -16.23
CA LEU A 74 -30.23 41.34 -17.19
C LEU A 74 -28.97 42.02 -16.64
N GLY A 75 -28.99 42.38 -15.35
CA GLY A 75 -27.84 42.98 -14.67
C GLY A 75 -26.79 41.94 -14.24
N ASP A 76 -27.22 40.69 -14.04
CA ASP A 76 -26.36 39.56 -13.69
C ASP A 76 -26.71 38.32 -14.52
N PRO A 77 -26.21 38.23 -15.76
CA PRO A 77 -26.58 37.17 -16.71
C PRO A 77 -26.14 35.77 -16.27
N GLU A 78 -25.14 35.65 -15.39
CA GLU A 78 -24.66 34.36 -14.88
C GLU A 78 -25.75 33.61 -14.11
N LYS A 79 -26.72 34.33 -13.54
CA LYS A 79 -27.90 33.74 -12.89
C LYS A 79 -28.79 32.90 -13.82
N LEU A 80 -28.65 33.03 -15.14
CA LEU A 80 -29.32 32.15 -16.10
C LEU A 80 -28.73 30.75 -16.13
N CYS A 81 -27.53 30.54 -15.59
CA CYS A 81 -26.83 29.27 -15.63
C CYS A 81 -26.45 28.79 -14.22
N PRO A 82 -27.42 28.64 -13.30
CA PRO A 82 -27.11 28.15 -11.97
C PRO A 82 -26.70 26.67 -12.03
N PHE A 83 -26.08 26.18 -10.97
CA PHE A 83 -25.95 24.75 -10.75
C PHE A 83 -26.24 24.40 -9.27
N VAL A 84 -26.51 23.13 -9.03
CA VAL A 84 -26.72 22.56 -7.70
C VAL A 84 -25.80 21.36 -7.55
N LEU A 85 -25.15 21.24 -6.40
CA LEU A 85 -24.31 20.09 -6.08
C LEU A 85 -24.80 19.44 -4.80
N LEU A 86 -25.39 18.26 -4.90
CA LEU A 86 -25.82 17.46 -3.75
C LEU A 86 -24.68 16.53 -3.34
N THR A 87 -24.27 16.53 -2.06
CA THR A 87 -23.14 15.72 -1.57
C THR A 87 -23.44 14.94 -0.30
N PHE A 88 -22.71 13.85 -0.10
CA PHE A 88 -22.55 13.14 1.17
C PHE A 88 -21.11 12.63 1.28
N ALA A 89 -20.43 12.91 2.39
CA ALA A 89 -19.05 12.50 2.62
C ALA A 89 -18.97 11.50 3.78
N ASP A 90 -18.58 10.26 3.49
CA ASP A 90 -18.19 9.28 4.50
C ASP A 90 -16.71 9.48 4.83
N LEU A 91 -16.44 10.32 5.83
CA LEU A 91 -15.08 10.65 6.26
C LEU A 91 -14.35 9.50 6.95
N LYS A 92 -15.05 8.41 7.34
CA LYS A 92 -14.42 7.22 7.92
C LYS A 92 -13.86 6.30 6.84
N LYS A 93 -14.58 6.18 5.72
CA LYS A 93 -14.16 5.36 4.58
C LYS A 93 -13.51 6.18 3.46
N TYR A 94 -13.50 7.50 3.57
CA TYR A 94 -13.08 8.45 2.54
C TYR A 94 -13.84 8.25 1.22
N HIS A 95 -15.14 7.93 1.32
CA HIS A 95 -16.04 7.79 0.18
C HIS A 95 -16.89 9.05 0.04
N PHE A 96 -16.84 9.69 -1.12
CA PHE A 96 -17.54 10.94 -1.41
C PHE A 96 -18.58 10.69 -2.49
N TYR A 97 -19.84 10.89 -2.13
CA TYR A 97 -20.98 10.79 -3.04
C TYR A 97 -21.39 12.19 -3.45
N TYR A 98 -21.61 12.41 -4.75
CA TYR A 98 -22.03 13.71 -5.25
C TYR A 98 -22.92 13.59 -6.48
N TRP A 99 -23.74 14.60 -6.72
CA TRP A 99 -24.59 14.69 -7.90
C TRP A 99 -24.79 16.14 -8.30
N PHE A 100 -24.36 16.50 -9.51
CA PHE A 100 -24.63 17.81 -10.09
C PHE A 100 -26.02 17.87 -10.72
N ALA A 101 -26.66 19.03 -10.61
CA ALA A 101 -27.76 19.43 -11.46
C ALA A 101 -27.46 20.81 -12.07
N PHE A 102 -27.84 20.98 -13.33
CA PHE A 102 -27.78 22.25 -14.07
C PHE A 102 -29.21 22.66 -14.43
N PRO A 103 -29.93 23.39 -13.54
CA PRO A 103 -31.33 23.73 -13.73
C PRO A 103 -31.61 24.40 -15.07
N ALA A 104 -32.51 23.81 -15.86
CA ALA A 104 -33.04 24.36 -17.09
C ALA A 104 -34.56 24.28 -17.11
N LEU A 105 -35.20 25.39 -17.46
CA LEU A 105 -36.66 25.51 -17.52
C LEU A 105 -37.18 24.95 -18.84
N LYS A 106 -38.25 24.13 -18.78
CA LYS A 106 -38.98 23.67 -19.97
C LYS A 106 -39.98 24.75 -20.43
N PHE A 107 -39.46 25.82 -20.99
CA PHE A 107 -40.26 26.91 -21.57
C PHE A 107 -39.55 27.45 -22.82
N PRO A 108 -40.28 27.89 -23.87
CA PRO A 108 -41.74 27.99 -24.02
C PRO A 108 -42.52 26.66 -24.06
N GLU A 109 -43.83 26.68 -23.81
CA GLU A 109 -44.71 25.50 -23.88
C GLU A 109 -44.93 25.06 -25.33
N LYS A 110 -45.17 26.02 -26.24
CA LYS A 110 -45.18 25.73 -27.68
C LYS A 110 -43.74 25.47 -28.12
N PRO A 111 -43.46 24.35 -28.82
CA PRO A 111 -42.11 23.96 -29.19
C PRO A 111 -41.48 25.00 -30.10
N THR A 112 -40.20 25.32 -29.86
CA THR A 112 -39.41 26.17 -30.75
C THR A 112 -38.88 25.37 -31.94
N SER A 113 -38.77 26.03 -33.09
CA SER A 113 -38.20 25.51 -34.34
C SER A 113 -36.99 26.34 -34.76
N TYR A 114 -36.08 25.71 -35.49
CA TYR A 114 -35.03 26.43 -36.19
C TYR A 114 -35.57 26.95 -37.52
N SER A 115 -35.51 28.27 -37.73
CA SER A 115 -35.65 28.84 -39.07
C SER A 115 -34.35 28.72 -39.86
N GLU A 116 -33.20 28.82 -39.17
CA GLU A 116 -31.89 28.44 -39.69
C GLU A 116 -31.22 27.47 -38.70
N PRO A 117 -30.78 26.27 -39.13
CA PRO A 117 -30.19 25.28 -38.24
C PRO A 117 -28.79 25.68 -37.75
N PRO A 118 -28.33 25.15 -36.60
CA PRO A 118 -26.98 25.39 -36.07
C PRO A 118 -25.88 25.06 -37.08
N THR A 119 -25.20 26.11 -37.51
CA THR A 119 -24.12 26.04 -38.51
C THR A 119 -22.86 26.67 -37.93
N SER A 120 -21.67 26.16 -38.28
CA SER A 120 -20.42 26.75 -37.78
C SER A 120 -20.17 28.12 -38.41
N LEU A 121 -19.52 29.03 -37.66
CA LEU A 121 -19.17 30.35 -38.17
C LEU A 121 -18.27 30.25 -39.40
N ARG A 122 -17.36 29.27 -39.44
CA ARG A 122 -16.48 29.02 -40.59
C ARG A 122 -17.26 28.68 -41.87
N GLN A 123 -18.43 28.06 -41.74
CA GLN A 123 -19.29 27.76 -42.88
C GLN A 123 -20.19 28.94 -43.27
N LYS A 124 -20.56 29.79 -42.30
CA LYS A 124 -21.51 30.88 -42.52
C LYS A 124 -20.87 32.20 -42.93
N LEU A 125 -19.65 32.49 -42.45
CA LEU A 125 -18.96 33.77 -42.60
C LEU A 125 -17.69 33.62 -43.45
N SER A 126 -17.31 34.68 -44.16
CA SER A 126 -15.99 34.79 -44.80
C SER A 126 -14.86 34.92 -43.77
N GLU A 127 -13.61 34.65 -44.16
CA GLU A 127 -12.46 34.79 -43.26
C GLU A 127 -12.29 36.22 -42.72
N THR A 128 -12.59 37.23 -43.54
CA THR A 128 -12.53 38.65 -43.15
C THR A 128 -13.60 39.00 -42.13
N GLU A 129 -14.84 38.55 -42.33
CA GLU A 129 -15.93 38.75 -41.37
C GLU A 129 -15.68 38.00 -40.06
N LEU A 130 -15.16 36.77 -40.13
CA LEU A 130 -14.84 35.98 -38.95
C LEU A 130 -13.74 36.65 -38.11
N SER A 131 -12.71 37.18 -38.76
CA SER A 131 -11.63 37.93 -38.09
C SER A 131 -12.14 39.24 -37.48
N SER A 132 -13.06 39.94 -38.17
CA SER A 132 -13.72 41.15 -37.65
C SER A 132 -14.57 40.85 -36.41
N LEU A 133 -15.39 39.80 -36.46
CA LEU A 133 -16.21 39.34 -35.34
C LEU A 133 -15.34 38.94 -34.14
N LEU A 134 -14.27 38.19 -34.38
CA LEU A 134 -13.32 37.78 -33.34
C LEU A 134 -12.65 38.99 -32.66
N SER A 135 -12.19 39.95 -33.46
CA SER A 135 -11.57 41.18 -32.96
C SER A 135 -12.55 42.00 -32.12
N ALA A 136 -13.80 42.10 -32.55
CA ALA A 136 -14.85 42.80 -31.81
C ALA A 136 -15.21 42.07 -30.50
N TYR A 137 -15.24 40.73 -30.51
CA TYR A 137 -15.45 39.91 -29.32
C TYR A 137 -14.33 40.10 -28.29
N ASP A 138 -13.07 40.05 -28.73
CA ASP A 138 -11.92 40.23 -27.85
C ASP A 138 -11.87 41.65 -27.25
N ALA A 139 -12.14 42.66 -28.07
CA ALA A 139 -12.24 44.04 -27.61
C ALA A 139 -13.31 44.18 -26.52
N PHE A 140 -14.49 43.59 -26.74
CA PHE A 140 -15.56 43.59 -25.74
C PHE A 140 -15.15 42.87 -24.46
N GLN A 141 -14.65 41.64 -24.53
CA GLN A 141 -14.26 40.88 -23.33
C GLN A 141 -13.15 41.59 -22.54
N SER A 142 -12.23 42.29 -23.21
CA SER A 142 -11.16 43.05 -22.55
C SER A 142 -11.66 44.27 -21.75
N THR A 143 -12.86 44.78 -22.05
CA THR A 143 -13.47 45.90 -21.32
C THR A 143 -14.20 45.48 -20.04
N GLN A 144 -14.45 44.17 -19.89
CA GLN A 144 -15.19 43.64 -18.75
C GLN A 144 -14.24 43.30 -17.60
N GLU A 145 -14.66 43.55 -16.36
CA GLU A 145 -13.88 43.13 -15.17
C GLU A 145 -13.76 41.61 -15.08
N LYS A 146 -14.81 40.90 -15.52
CA LYS A 146 -14.89 39.45 -15.64
C LYS A 146 -15.38 39.10 -17.04
N PHE A 147 -14.89 38.00 -17.60
CA PHE A 147 -15.35 37.52 -18.91
C PHE A 147 -16.86 37.30 -18.89
N SER A 148 -17.59 37.99 -19.77
CA SER A 148 -19.05 37.90 -19.82
C SER A 148 -19.48 36.71 -20.66
N ALA A 149 -20.23 35.79 -20.05
CA ALA A 149 -20.76 34.61 -20.73
C ALA A 149 -21.95 34.90 -21.65
N LEU A 150 -22.65 36.03 -21.44
CA LEU A 150 -23.78 36.46 -22.27
C LEU A 150 -23.59 37.90 -22.73
N PHE A 151 -24.03 38.18 -23.95
CA PHE A 151 -23.87 39.49 -24.58
C PHE A 151 -24.87 39.66 -25.73
N VAL A 152 -24.99 40.88 -26.25
CA VAL A 152 -25.77 41.18 -27.44
C VAL A 152 -24.88 41.78 -28.51
N VAL A 153 -25.21 41.53 -29.77
CA VAL A 153 -24.42 41.99 -30.91
C VAL A 153 -25.35 42.66 -31.92
N LYS A 154 -25.01 43.90 -32.30
CA LYS A 154 -25.62 44.59 -33.44
C LYS A 154 -24.77 44.36 -34.67
N GLN A 155 -25.39 43.93 -35.76
CA GLN A 155 -24.74 43.71 -37.04
C GLN A 155 -25.18 44.78 -38.05
N HIS A 156 -24.20 45.52 -38.58
CA HIS A 156 -24.40 46.50 -39.65
C HIS A 156 -23.47 46.17 -40.83
N GLY A 157 -24.01 45.44 -41.82
CA GLY A 157 -23.20 44.83 -42.88
C GLY A 157 -22.20 43.81 -42.31
N GLU A 158 -20.92 44.00 -42.60
CA GLU A 158 -19.81 43.16 -42.12
C GLU A 158 -19.27 43.59 -40.74
N LYS A 159 -19.82 44.67 -40.14
CA LYS A 159 -19.37 45.16 -38.83
C LYS A 159 -20.23 44.60 -37.69
N TYR A 160 -19.54 44.15 -36.64
CA TYR A 160 -20.16 43.61 -35.42
C TYR A 160 -19.84 44.51 -34.22
N MET A 161 -20.87 44.92 -33.49
CA MET A 161 -20.73 45.71 -32.26
C MET A 161 -21.30 44.91 -31.10
N PHE A 162 -20.42 44.44 -30.21
CA PHE A 162 -20.78 43.74 -28.98
C PHE A 162 -21.13 44.75 -27.89
N ASP A 163 -22.14 44.41 -27.09
CA ASP A 163 -22.60 45.21 -25.97
C ASP A 163 -23.03 44.29 -24.80
N SER A 164 -23.10 44.88 -23.61
CA SER A 164 -23.51 44.18 -22.40
C SER A 164 -24.92 43.59 -22.55
N PHE A 165 -25.12 42.41 -21.98
CA PHE A 165 -26.44 41.76 -21.95
C PHE A 165 -27.50 42.59 -21.22
N ALA A 166 -27.10 43.52 -20.34
CA ALA A 166 -28.00 44.48 -19.70
C ALA A 166 -28.75 45.35 -20.72
N ASN A 167 -28.18 45.57 -21.91
CA ASN A 167 -28.77 46.39 -22.98
C ASN A 167 -29.67 45.61 -23.94
N LEU A 168 -30.08 44.38 -23.58
CA LEU A 168 -30.91 43.50 -24.40
C LEU A 168 -32.20 44.17 -24.89
N ASP A 169 -32.94 44.82 -23.99
CA ASP A 169 -34.23 45.47 -24.30
C ASP A 169 -34.11 46.61 -25.31
N GLN A 170 -33.04 47.40 -25.19
CA GLN A 170 -32.78 48.52 -26.10
C GLN A 170 -32.29 48.01 -27.45
N THR A 171 -31.45 46.98 -27.42
CA THR A 171 -30.81 46.44 -28.62
C THR A 171 -31.82 45.73 -29.52
N LEU A 172 -32.74 44.94 -28.96
CA LEU A 172 -33.80 44.25 -29.72
C LEU A 172 -34.85 45.20 -30.34
N LYS A 173 -34.92 46.46 -29.92
CA LYS A 173 -35.75 47.50 -30.56
C LYS A 173 -35.07 48.21 -31.72
N SER A 174 -33.79 47.91 -31.99
CA SER A 174 -33.04 48.49 -33.11
C SER A 174 -33.63 48.07 -34.45
N THR A 175 -33.46 48.92 -35.48
CA THR A 175 -33.76 48.57 -36.87
C THR A 175 -32.68 47.69 -37.52
N GLU A 176 -31.53 47.56 -36.86
CA GLU A 176 -30.42 46.71 -37.30
C GLU A 176 -30.65 45.23 -36.95
N LYS A 177 -29.88 44.34 -37.58
CA LYS A 177 -29.93 42.91 -37.25
C LYS A 177 -29.28 42.67 -35.89
N VAL A 178 -30.01 42.02 -34.99
CA VAL A 178 -29.57 41.72 -33.63
C VAL A 178 -29.25 40.23 -33.48
N ILE A 179 -28.12 39.93 -32.85
CA ILE A 179 -27.69 38.58 -32.50
C ILE A 179 -27.52 38.51 -30.98
N VAL A 180 -28.10 37.49 -30.34
CA VAL A 180 -27.93 37.26 -28.90
C VAL A 180 -26.86 36.20 -28.71
N GLY A 181 -25.81 36.54 -27.98
CA GLY A 181 -24.64 35.70 -27.83
C GLY A 181 -24.53 35.04 -26.47
N ILE A 182 -24.03 33.80 -26.47
CA ILE A 182 -23.79 33.00 -25.27
C ILE A 182 -22.55 32.14 -25.45
N CYS A 183 -21.72 32.07 -24.41
CA CYS A 183 -20.60 31.15 -24.34
C CYS A 183 -21.12 29.72 -24.12
N ASP A 184 -20.87 28.86 -25.10
CA ASP A 184 -21.49 27.55 -25.22
C ASP A 184 -20.54 26.43 -24.72
N PRO A 185 -20.91 25.71 -23.64
CA PRO A 185 -20.11 24.60 -23.12
C PRO A 185 -20.27 23.30 -23.94
N SER A 186 -21.03 23.28 -25.03
CA SER A 186 -21.19 22.06 -25.85
C SER A 186 -19.99 21.80 -26.76
N SER A 187 -19.54 20.55 -26.78
CA SER A 187 -18.58 20.09 -27.79
C SER A 187 -19.24 19.60 -29.09
N ALA A 188 -20.54 19.29 -29.05
CA ALA A 188 -21.25 18.58 -30.12
C ALA A 188 -21.55 19.45 -31.34
N MET A 189 -21.23 18.94 -32.54
CA MET A 189 -21.54 19.62 -33.80
C MET A 189 -23.05 19.63 -34.05
N GLY A 190 -23.60 20.78 -34.44
CA GLY A 190 -25.03 20.94 -34.72
C GLY A 190 -25.96 21.05 -33.50
N TYR A 191 -25.44 20.88 -32.27
CA TYR A 191 -26.25 20.97 -31.06
C TYR A 191 -25.74 22.06 -30.11
N PRO A 192 -26.52 23.12 -29.83
CA PRO A 192 -26.17 24.11 -28.82
C PRO A 192 -26.13 23.51 -27.43
N GLY A 193 -25.38 24.14 -26.53
CA GLY A 193 -25.27 23.67 -25.14
C GLY A 193 -26.48 23.93 -24.28
N TRP A 194 -26.44 23.29 -23.11
CA TRP A 194 -27.49 23.32 -22.11
C TRP A 194 -27.95 24.75 -21.70
N PRO A 195 -27.04 25.74 -21.52
CA PRO A 195 -27.41 27.12 -21.17
C PRO A 195 -28.39 27.81 -22.11
N VAL A 196 -28.42 27.44 -23.39
CA VAL A 196 -29.29 28.08 -24.39
C VAL A 196 -30.76 27.93 -24.03
N ARG A 197 -31.16 26.85 -23.33
CA ARG A 197 -32.55 26.64 -22.88
C ARG A 197 -33.06 27.79 -22.01
N ASN A 198 -32.24 28.26 -21.07
CA ASN A 198 -32.61 29.33 -20.16
C ASN A 198 -32.58 30.70 -20.86
N LEU A 199 -31.67 30.88 -21.81
CA LEU A 199 -31.66 32.07 -22.67
C LEU A 199 -32.94 32.18 -23.50
N ILE A 200 -33.34 31.09 -24.18
CA ILE A 200 -34.59 31.06 -24.95
C ILE A 200 -35.81 31.25 -24.03
N THR A 201 -35.79 30.70 -22.82
CA THR A 201 -36.84 30.92 -21.82
C THR A 201 -36.99 32.41 -21.49
N LEU A 202 -35.88 33.11 -21.23
CA LEU A 202 -35.87 34.55 -20.97
C LEU A 202 -36.44 35.34 -22.15
N LEU A 203 -35.98 35.04 -23.38
CA LEU A 203 -36.41 35.76 -24.58
C LEU A 203 -37.90 35.54 -24.88
N ALA A 204 -38.37 34.30 -24.76
CA ALA A 204 -39.77 33.94 -24.98
C ALA A 204 -40.71 34.59 -23.94
N TYR A 205 -40.29 34.67 -22.67
CA TYR A 205 -41.10 35.32 -21.64
C TYR A 205 -41.11 36.84 -21.81
N ARG A 206 -39.94 37.46 -21.93
CA ARG A 206 -39.79 38.92 -21.90
C ARG A 206 -40.30 39.62 -23.14
N PHE A 207 -40.18 38.98 -24.30
CA PHE A 207 -40.60 39.54 -25.60
C PHE A 207 -41.76 38.76 -26.24
N ASN A 208 -42.59 38.13 -25.41
CA ASN A 208 -43.75 37.37 -25.87
C ASN A 208 -44.63 38.22 -26.81
N GLY A 209 -44.98 37.68 -27.98
CA GLY A 209 -45.78 38.36 -29.02
C GLY A 209 -45.03 39.45 -29.82
N CYS A 210 -43.91 39.97 -29.32
CA CYS A 210 -43.12 41.01 -29.98
C CYS A 210 -41.97 40.45 -30.83
N LEU A 211 -41.32 39.38 -30.37
CA LEU A 211 -40.15 38.78 -31.02
C LEU A 211 -40.54 37.46 -31.69
N LYS A 212 -40.62 37.45 -33.03
CA LYS A 212 -40.98 36.25 -33.79
C LYS A 212 -39.81 35.27 -33.99
N SER A 213 -38.61 35.80 -34.14
CA SER A 213 -37.41 35.00 -34.35
C SER A 213 -36.18 35.73 -33.83
N VAL A 214 -35.18 35.00 -33.36
CA VAL A 214 -33.90 35.55 -32.87
C VAL A 214 -32.73 34.75 -33.40
N THR A 215 -31.68 35.44 -33.85
CA THR A 215 -30.41 34.80 -34.19
C THR A 215 -29.57 34.66 -32.91
N VAL A 216 -29.11 33.45 -32.62
CA VAL A 216 -28.28 33.11 -31.46
C VAL A 216 -26.87 32.77 -31.91
N LEU A 217 -25.87 33.36 -31.25
CA LEU A 217 -24.46 33.06 -31.43
C LEU A 217 -23.93 32.27 -30.22
N CYS A 218 -23.64 30.99 -30.43
CA CYS A 218 -23.01 30.11 -29.45
C CYS A 218 -21.49 30.14 -29.63
N VAL A 219 -20.80 30.93 -28.81
CA VAL A 219 -19.34 31.06 -28.85
C VAL A 219 -18.67 29.83 -28.25
N ARG A 220 -17.83 29.17 -29.06
CA ARG A 220 -17.02 28.00 -28.71
C ARG A 220 -15.57 28.30 -29.00
N ASP A 221 -14.96 29.07 -28.13
CA ASP A 221 -13.63 29.61 -28.33
C ASP A 221 -12.54 28.60 -27.91
N ARG A 222 -12.14 27.71 -28.82
CA ARG A 222 -11.25 26.59 -28.48
C ARG A 222 -9.79 26.95 -28.72
N THR A 223 -8.87 26.27 -28.05
CA THR A 223 -7.44 26.32 -28.37
C THR A 223 -6.92 24.90 -28.53
N GLN A 224 -6.23 24.63 -29.63
CA GLN A 224 -5.58 23.35 -29.91
C GLN A 224 -4.15 23.62 -30.38
N ASP A 225 -3.16 22.98 -29.73
CA ASP A 225 -1.73 23.13 -30.06
C ASP A 225 -1.25 24.59 -30.10
N GLY A 226 -1.81 25.44 -29.23
CA GLY A 226 -1.51 26.88 -29.17
C GLY A 226 -2.24 27.73 -30.21
N VAL A 227 -3.02 27.12 -31.11
CA VAL A 227 -3.83 27.82 -32.12
C VAL A 227 -5.26 27.94 -31.62
N ARG A 228 -5.76 29.18 -31.57
CA ARG A 228 -7.14 29.49 -31.21
C ARG A 228 -8.07 29.25 -32.39
N ASP A 229 -9.18 28.56 -32.16
CA ASP A 229 -10.23 28.30 -33.15
C ASP A 229 -11.57 28.83 -32.68
N PHE A 230 -11.91 30.02 -33.17
CA PHE A 230 -13.21 30.66 -32.97
C PHE A 230 -14.25 30.24 -34.03
N GLY A 231 -13.81 29.71 -35.16
CA GLY A 231 -14.66 29.38 -36.32
C GLY A 231 -15.61 28.21 -36.07
N ASN A 232 -15.32 27.38 -35.06
CA ASN A 232 -16.18 26.29 -34.61
C ASN A 232 -17.36 26.74 -33.72
N SER A 233 -17.43 28.03 -33.37
CA SER A 233 -18.64 28.63 -32.79
C SER A 233 -19.84 28.41 -33.70
N GLN A 234 -21.05 28.32 -33.14
CA GLN A 234 -22.26 28.05 -33.90
C GLN A 234 -23.16 29.28 -33.96
N ILE A 235 -23.83 29.46 -35.09
CA ILE A 235 -24.88 30.46 -35.27
C ILE A 235 -26.12 29.80 -35.85
N PHE A 236 -27.29 30.20 -35.35
CA PHE A 236 -28.60 29.72 -35.81
C PHE A 236 -29.68 30.75 -35.52
N THR A 237 -30.85 30.57 -36.14
CA THR A 237 -32.02 31.39 -35.88
C THR A 237 -33.15 30.52 -35.36
N VAL A 238 -33.71 30.90 -34.22
CA VAL A 238 -34.80 30.21 -33.54
C VAL A 238 -36.08 31.01 -33.70
N GLU A 239 -37.17 30.35 -34.04
CA GLU A 239 -38.52 30.92 -34.00
C GLU A 239 -39.05 30.86 -32.57
N ILE A 240 -39.58 31.99 -32.11
CA ILE A 240 -40.15 32.14 -30.77
C ILE A 240 -41.66 32.29 -30.95
N PRO A 241 -42.44 31.20 -30.76
CA PRO A 241 -43.88 31.28 -30.86
C PRO A 241 -44.47 32.10 -29.71
N GLU A 242 -45.53 32.84 -29.99
CA GLU A 242 -46.30 33.56 -28.97
C GLU A 242 -47.01 32.57 -28.02
N GLN A 243 -46.78 32.75 -26.72
CA GLN A 243 -47.35 31.94 -25.66
C GLN A 243 -48.64 32.55 -25.12
N GLU A 244 -49.53 31.68 -24.64
CA GLU A 244 -50.75 32.10 -23.93
C GLU A 244 -50.37 32.83 -22.63
N VAL A 245 -51.16 33.84 -22.25
CA VAL A 245 -50.91 34.63 -21.03
C VAL A 245 -50.88 33.75 -19.78
N SER A 246 -51.74 32.73 -19.71
CA SER A 246 -51.77 31.77 -18.60
C SER A 246 -50.45 30.99 -18.44
N ALA A 247 -49.73 30.71 -19.53
CA ALA A 247 -48.45 30.00 -19.50
C ALA A 247 -47.31 30.86 -18.93
N LEU A 248 -47.43 32.19 -18.96
CA LEU A 248 -46.46 33.12 -18.40
C LEU A 248 -46.55 33.23 -16.87
N GLU A 249 -47.72 32.92 -16.30
CA GLU A 249 -47.96 33.01 -14.86
C GLU A 249 -47.40 31.79 -14.11
N VAL A 250 -47.51 30.60 -14.71
CA VAL A 250 -47.09 29.33 -14.12
C VAL A 250 -45.56 29.18 -14.13
N THR A 251 -45.00 28.51 -13.11
CA THR A 251 -43.57 28.14 -13.09
C THR A 251 -43.32 26.92 -13.96
N PRO A 252 -42.47 27.01 -15.00
CA PRO A 252 -42.16 25.86 -15.86
C PRO A 252 -41.49 24.72 -15.10
N GLU A 253 -41.68 23.49 -15.59
CA GLU A 253 -40.96 22.32 -15.06
C GLU A 253 -39.44 22.50 -15.24
N CYS A 254 -38.67 22.18 -14.20
CA CYS A 254 -37.21 22.28 -14.22
C CYS A 254 -36.56 20.90 -14.34
N VAL A 255 -35.56 20.79 -15.23
CA VAL A 255 -34.73 19.59 -15.44
C VAL A 255 -33.26 19.94 -15.38
N GLY A 256 -32.36 18.96 -15.18
CA GLY A 256 -30.93 19.28 -15.15
C GLY A 256 -30.00 18.32 -14.42
N TRP A 257 -30.51 17.26 -13.78
CA TRP A 257 -29.65 16.28 -13.11
C TRP A 257 -28.66 15.62 -14.09
N GLU A 258 -27.38 15.66 -13.74
CA GLU A 258 -26.31 15.09 -14.55
C GLU A 258 -26.41 13.55 -14.54
N LYS A 259 -26.06 12.91 -15.65
CA LYS A 259 -25.94 11.45 -15.67
C LYS A 259 -24.63 11.01 -15.03
N ASN A 260 -24.65 9.82 -14.41
CA ASN A 260 -23.42 9.18 -13.95
C ASN A 260 -22.62 8.58 -15.12
N GLU A 261 -21.46 8.01 -14.81
CA GLU A 261 -20.55 7.35 -15.78
C GLU A 261 -21.24 6.24 -16.59
N ARG A 262 -22.30 5.63 -16.05
CA ARG A 262 -23.10 4.59 -16.71
C ARG A 262 -24.27 5.16 -17.53
N GLN A 263 -24.28 6.48 -17.77
CA GLN A 263 -25.35 7.20 -18.46
C GLN A 263 -26.74 7.06 -17.81
N LYS A 264 -26.79 6.75 -16.50
CA LYS A 264 -28.02 6.64 -15.71
C LYS A 264 -28.22 7.88 -14.85
N MET A 265 -29.48 8.16 -14.51
CA MET A 265 -29.84 9.21 -13.55
C MET A 265 -29.49 8.72 -12.15
N GLY A 266 -28.34 9.13 -11.63
CA GLY A 266 -27.90 8.77 -10.30
C GLY A 266 -26.63 9.52 -9.88
N PRO A 267 -26.32 9.52 -8.57
CA PRO A 267 -25.12 10.14 -8.05
C PRO A 267 -23.85 9.39 -8.50
N ARG A 268 -22.72 10.08 -8.42
CA ARG A 268 -21.37 9.53 -8.56
C ARG A 268 -20.77 9.25 -7.18
N MET A 269 -19.81 8.35 -7.11
CA MET A 269 -19.06 8.03 -5.89
C MET A 269 -17.57 7.96 -6.22
N VAL A 270 -16.75 8.65 -5.43
CA VAL A 270 -15.30 8.62 -5.54
C VAL A 270 -14.71 8.11 -4.22
N ASN A 271 -13.75 7.19 -4.32
CA ASN A 271 -12.99 6.69 -3.19
C ASN A 271 -11.63 7.39 -3.13
N LEU A 272 -11.42 8.21 -2.09
CA LEU A 272 -10.18 8.95 -1.87
C LEU A 272 -9.30 8.34 -0.77
N SER A 273 -9.62 7.12 -0.29
CA SER A 273 -8.86 6.47 0.77
C SER A 273 -7.37 6.31 0.45
N SER A 274 -7.00 6.06 -0.81
CA SER A 274 -5.59 5.97 -1.22
C SER A 274 -4.80 7.27 -1.00
N CYS A 275 -5.47 8.42 -0.98
CA CYS A 275 -4.85 9.74 -0.87
C CYS A 275 -5.09 10.39 0.50
N MET A 276 -6.05 9.88 1.28
CA MET A 276 -6.50 10.52 2.53
C MET A 276 -6.44 9.62 3.76
N ASP A 277 -6.45 8.30 3.61
CA ASP A 277 -6.33 7.37 4.75
C ASP A 277 -4.86 7.32 5.21
N PRO A 278 -4.54 7.81 6.42
CA PRO A 278 -3.16 7.85 6.91
C PRO A 278 -2.51 6.47 6.96
N THR A 279 -3.30 5.41 7.18
CA THR A 279 -2.81 4.03 7.24
C THR A 279 -2.34 3.58 5.86
N ARG A 280 -3.18 3.78 4.83
CA ARG A 280 -2.85 3.43 3.45
C ARG A 280 -1.71 4.29 2.90
N LEU A 281 -1.65 5.56 3.29
CA LEU A 281 -0.54 6.44 2.93
C LEU A 281 0.78 5.94 3.53
N ALA A 282 0.78 5.54 4.80
CA ALA A 282 1.95 4.94 5.44
C ALA A 282 2.36 3.62 4.77
N GLU A 283 1.39 2.74 4.46
CA GLU A 283 1.64 1.50 3.72
C GLU A 283 2.28 1.78 2.35
N SER A 284 1.70 2.69 1.58
CA SER A 284 2.21 3.07 0.26
C SER A 284 3.61 3.70 0.33
N ALA A 285 3.91 4.49 1.37
CA ALA A 285 5.22 5.11 1.55
C ALA A 285 6.31 4.08 1.90
N VAL A 286 6.00 3.11 2.77
CA VAL A 286 6.93 2.01 3.09
C VAL A 286 7.21 1.16 1.85
N ASP A 287 6.16 0.76 1.13
CA ASP A 287 6.30 -0.04 -0.09
C ASP A 287 7.08 0.69 -1.18
N LEU A 288 6.93 2.01 -1.28
CA LEU A 288 7.66 2.82 -2.25
C LEU A 288 9.17 2.77 -2.00
N ASN A 289 9.63 2.79 -0.75
CA ASN A 289 11.07 2.72 -0.44
C ASN A 289 11.69 1.41 -0.94
N LEU A 290 11.00 0.28 -0.74
CA LEU A 290 11.44 -1.02 -1.23
C LEU A 290 11.38 -1.09 -2.77
N LYS A 291 10.33 -0.55 -3.39
CA LYS A 291 10.23 -0.45 -4.85
C LYS A 291 11.36 0.40 -5.44
N LEU A 292 11.80 1.45 -4.75
CA LEU A 292 12.94 2.26 -5.19
C LEU A 292 14.24 1.46 -5.17
N MET A 293 14.47 0.59 -4.19
CA MET A 293 15.61 -0.33 -4.19
C MET A 293 15.57 -1.25 -5.42
N ARG A 294 14.41 -1.84 -5.71
CA ARG A 294 14.21 -2.69 -6.89
C ARG A 294 14.47 -1.92 -8.19
N TRP A 295 13.84 -0.76 -8.37
CA TRP A 295 13.93 0.00 -9.62
C TRP A 295 15.30 0.62 -9.87
N ARG A 296 16.03 1.01 -8.83
CA ARG A 296 17.30 1.73 -8.98
C ARG A 296 18.53 0.83 -8.92
N LEU A 297 18.48 -0.25 -8.14
CA LEU A 297 19.67 -1.03 -7.81
C LEU A 297 19.53 -2.51 -8.19
N LEU A 298 18.40 -3.14 -7.86
CA LEU A 298 18.22 -4.60 -8.00
C LEU A 298 16.90 -4.95 -8.70
N PRO A 299 16.82 -4.87 -10.04
CA PRO A 299 15.57 -5.08 -10.78
C PRO A 299 14.92 -6.45 -10.54
N ASP A 300 15.72 -7.48 -10.30
CA ASP A 300 15.28 -8.87 -10.10
C ASP A 300 14.79 -9.15 -8.66
N LEU A 301 14.82 -8.16 -7.77
CA LEU A 301 14.38 -8.29 -6.38
C LEU A 301 12.87 -8.59 -6.29
N GLN A 302 12.53 -9.76 -5.80
CA GLN A 302 11.16 -10.25 -5.62
C GLN A 302 10.56 -9.76 -4.29
N LEU A 303 10.15 -8.50 -4.26
CA LEU A 303 9.56 -7.85 -3.08
C LEU A 303 8.29 -8.53 -2.59
N GLU A 304 7.48 -9.05 -3.51
CA GLU A 304 6.21 -9.71 -3.20
C GLU A 304 6.46 -11.01 -2.42
N LYS A 305 7.50 -11.78 -2.76
CA LYS A 305 7.92 -12.98 -2.03
C LYS A 305 8.32 -12.65 -0.60
N ILE A 306 9.08 -11.58 -0.40
CA ILE A 306 9.48 -11.08 0.92
C ILE A 306 8.23 -10.68 1.72
N ALA A 307 7.37 -9.83 1.16
CA ALA A 307 6.20 -9.28 1.86
C ALA A 307 5.20 -10.35 2.32
N CYS A 308 5.02 -11.41 1.52
CA CYS A 308 4.10 -12.53 1.81
C CYS A 308 4.66 -13.57 2.78
N THR A 309 5.98 -13.59 3.04
CA THR A 309 6.60 -14.58 3.92
C THR A 309 6.08 -14.42 5.36
N LYS A 310 5.56 -15.50 5.93
CA LYS A 310 5.12 -15.57 7.32
C LYS A 310 6.28 -15.98 8.23
N CYS A 311 6.67 -15.09 9.13
CA CYS A 311 7.80 -15.31 10.04
C CYS A 311 7.32 -15.65 11.45
N LEU A 312 7.74 -16.81 11.96
CA LEU A 312 7.59 -17.19 13.36
C LEU A 312 8.86 -16.81 14.12
N VAL A 313 8.72 -16.00 15.17
CA VAL A 313 9.85 -15.52 15.99
C VAL A 313 9.77 -16.16 17.36
N LEU A 314 10.61 -17.18 17.59
CA LEU A 314 10.69 -17.89 18.87
C LEU A 314 11.71 -17.19 19.77
N GLY A 315 11.19 -16.44 20.75
CA GLY A 315 11.94 -15.57 21.66
C GLY A 315 11.69 -14.09 21.36
N SER A 316 11.09 -13.38 22.30
CA SER A 316 10.81 -11.94 22.23
C SER A 316 11.82 -11.11 23.04
N GLY A 317 13.04 -11.63 23.18
CA GLY A 317 14.16 -10.93 23.82
C GLY A 317 14.86 -9.94 22.89
N THR A 318 16.12 -9.64 23.19
CA THR A 318 16.92 -8.63 22.47
C THR A 318 17.05 -8.95 20.97
N LEU A 319 17.28 -10.21 20.62
CA LEU A 319 17.29 -10.66 19.22
C LEU A 319 15.90 -10.55 18.58
N GLY A 320 14.87 -11.09 19.22
CA GLY A 320 13.50 -11.08 18.70
C GLY A 320 12.98 -9.70 18.36
N CYS A 321 13.20 -8.72 19.24
CA CYS A 321 12.81 -7.34 18.98
C CYS A 321 13.51 -6.74 17.75
N ASN A 322 14.81 -6.95 17.62
CA ASN A 322 15.61 -6.39 16.53
C ASN A 322 15.31 -7.09 15.20
N VAL A 323 15.22 -8.43 15.19
CA VAL A 323 14.80 -9.21 14.02
C VAL A 323 13.42 -8.75 13.55
N ALA A 324 12.42 -8.64 14.44
CA ALA A 324 11.08 -8.22 14.05
C ALA A 324 11.04 -6.81 13.43
N ARG A 325 11.84 -5.86 13.94
CA ARG A 325 11.99 -4.52 13.33
C ARG A 325 12.60 -4.57 11.93
N LEU A 326 13.61 -5.41 11.74
CA LEU A 326 14.29 -5.57 10.45
C LEU A 326 13.40 -6.28 9.42
N LEU A 327 12.67 -7.31 9.82
CA LEU A 327 11.66 -7.99 8.97
C LEU A 327 10.59 -6.99 8.50
N MET A 328 10.10 -6.13 9.39
CA MET A 328 9.17 -5.05 9.04
C MET A 328 9.80 -4.06 8.05
N GLY A 329 11.08 -3.71 8.24
CA GLY A 329 11.84 -2.85 7.32
C GLY A 329 11.93 -3.40 5.90
N TRP A 330 12.06 -4.72 5.77
CA TRP A 330 12.02 -5.44 4.49
C TRP A 330 10.59 -5.62 3.92
N GLY A 331 9.57 -5.10 4.59
CA GLY A 331 8.19 -5.14 4.12
C GLY A 331 7.42 -6.41 4.47
N MET A 332 7.99 -7.31 5.28
CA MET A 332 7.30 -8.50 5.75
C MET A 332 6.13 -8.12 6.65
N ARG A 333 4.92 -8.61 6.32
CA ARG A 333 3.68 -8.18 7.00
C ARG A 333 3.18 -9.15 8.06
N HIS A 334 3.65 -10.39 8.07
CA HIS A 334 3.15 -11.46 8.93
C HIS A 334 4.23 -11.90 9.91
N ILE A 335 4.11 -11.50 11.19
CA ILE A 335 5.08 -11.82 12.24
C ILE A 335 4.36 -12.33 13.48
N THR A 336 4.63 -13.58 13.87
CA THR A 336 4.10 -14.16 15.11
C THR A 336 5.22 -14.25 16.15
N MET A 337 5.02 -13.58 17.28
CA MET A 337 5.97 -13.54 18.39
C MET A 337 5.60 -14.62 19.42
N VAL A 338 6.58 -15.41 19.87
CA VAL A 338 6.39 -16.44 20.90
C VAL A 338 7.36 -16.22 22.06
N ASP A 339 6.85 -16.13 23.28
CA ASP A 339 7.65 -15.98 24.52
C ASP A 339 6.78 -16.23 25.76
N ASN A 340 7.30 -16.91 26.78
CA ASN A 340 6.57 -17.18 28.03
C ASN A 340 6.86 -16.17 29.16
N SER A 341 7.75 -15.21 28.93
CA SER A 341 8.22 -14.27 29.95
C SER A 341 7.47 -12.92 29.92
N LYS A 342 7.66 -12.14 30.99
CA LYS A 342 7.14 -10.77 31.13
C LYS A 342 8.24 -9.74 30.95
N VAL A 343 7.87 -8.54 30.53
CA VAL A 343 8.80 -7.41 30.38
C VAL A 343 9.27 -6.94 31.77
N SER A 344 10.58 -6.87 31.97
CA SER A 344 11.20 -6.35 33.20
C SER A 344 11.86 -4.99 32.99
N TYR A 345 12.14 -4.25 34.08
CA TYR A 345 12.71 -2.89 34.02
C TYR A 345 14.02 -2.76 33.26
N SER A 346 14.85 -3.82 33.22
CA SER A 346 16.11 -3.82 32.47
C SER A 346 15.95 -4.07 30.96
N ASN A 347 14.75 -4.48 30.51
CA ASN A 347 14.50 -4.89 29.14
C ASN A 347 14.45 -3.73 28.13
N PRO A 348 13.71 -2.61 28.34
CA PRO A 348 13.49 -1.58 27.32
C PRO A 348 14.76 -1.02 26.67
N VAL A 349 15.86 -0.90 27.42
CA VAL A 349 17.13 -0.36 26.92
C VAL A 349 17.88 -1.33 26.00
N ARG A 350 17.49 -2.60 25.95
CA ARG A 350 18.09 -3.65 25.09
C ARG A 350 17.08 -4.27 24.13
N GLN A 351 15.80 -4.25 24.46
CA GLN A 351 14.72 -4.93 23.74
C GLN A 351 13.85 -3.86 23.07
N SER A 352 14.17 -3.57 21.81
CA SER A 352 13.72 -2.37 21.07
C SER A 352 12.23 -2.28 20.77
N LEU A 353 11.42 -3.26 21.18
CA LEU A 353 9.94 -3.21 21.08
C LEU A 353 9.26 -2.84 22.40
N PHE A 354 10.00 -2.71 23.50
CA PHE A 354 9.42 -2.40 24.80
C PHE A 354 9.82 -0.98 25.24
N ALA A 355 8.83 -0.26 25.75
CA ALA A 355 8.98 1.00 26.48
C ALA A 355 8.80 0.78 28.00
N PHE A 356 9.21 1.77 28.81
CA PHE A 356 9.08 1.74 30.27
C PHE A 356 7.67 1.37 30.77
N GLU A 357 6.64 1.85 30.08
CA GLU A 357 5.23 1.58 30.41
C GLU A 357 4.89 0.08 30.42
N HIS A 358 5.55 -0.72 29.58
CA HIS A 358 5.32 -2.17 29.53
C HIS A 358 5.85 -2.91 30.77
N CYS A 359 6.71 -2.27 31.57
CA CYS A 359 7.25 -2.83 32.81
C CYS A 359 6.33 -2.62 34.03
N LEU A 360 5.35 -1.73 33.92
CA LEU A 360 4.46 -1.38 35.02
C LEU A 360 3.53 -2.56 35.36
N GLU A 361 2.92 -2.53 36.55
CA GLU A 361 1.93 -3.52 37.00
C GLU A 361 2.44 -4.97 36.99
N GLY A 362 3.74 -5.17 37.23
CA GLY A 362 4.37 -6.50 37.24
C GLY A 362 4.76 -7.01 35.85
N GLY A 363 4.74 -6.14 34.84
CA GLY A 363 5.23 -6.41 33.50
C GLY A 363 4.19 -7.06 32.59
N GLN A 364 4.04 -6.52 31.38
CA GLN A 364 3.21 -7.13 30.35
C GLN A 364 3.86 -8.42 29.79
N PRO A 365 3.06 -9.40 29.33
CA PRO A 365 3.57 -10.54 28.58
C PRO A 365 4.37 -10.10 27.34
N LYS A 366 5.61 -10.58 27.19
CA LYS A 366 6.53 -10.08 26.15
C LYS A 366 6.02 -10.28 24.74
N ALA A 367 5.48 -11.46 24.43
CA ALA A 367 5.04 -11.79 23.08
C ALA A 367 3.90 -10.86 22.62
N GLN A 368 2.90 -10.64 23.48
CA GLN A 368 1.76 -9.76 23.22
C GLN A 368 2.20 -8.29 23.13
N ALA A 369 3.04 -7.83 24.05
CA ALA A 369 3.58 -6.47 24.02
C ALA A 369 4.39 -6.22 22.74
N ALA A 370 5.22 -7.18 22.31
CA ALA A 370 6.00 -7.06 21.09
C ALA A 370 5.10 -6.97 19.85
N ALA A 371 4.09 -7.83 19.76
CA ALA A 371 3.12 -7.81 18.66
C ALA A 371 2.35 -6.47 18.60
N ALA A 372 1.94 -5.93 19.75
CA ALA A 372 1.27 -4.64 19.84
C ALA A 372 2.19 -3.49 19.40
N SER A 373 3.45 -3.49 19.84
CA SER A 373 4.45 -2.51 19.41
C SER A 373 4.72 -2.52 17.91
N LEU A 374 4.71 -3.70 17.26
CA LEU A 374 4.84 -3.78 15.80
C LEU A 374 3.68 -3.07 15.08
N LYS A 375 2.43 -3.24 15.55
CA LYS A 375 1.25 -2.53 15.02
C LYS A 375 1.28 -1.04 15.30
N MET A 376 1.84 -0.64 16.44
CA MET A 376 2.03 0.77 16.79
C MET A 376 3.04 1.45 15.86
N ILE A 377 4.13 0.76 15.52
CA ILE A 377 5.15 1.28 14.59
C ILE A 377 4.60 1.36 13.17
N PHE A 378 3.91 0.30 12.71
CA PHE A 378 3.32 0.25 11.38
C PHE A 378 1.94 -0.44 11.43
N PRO A 379 0.84 0.32 11.24
CA PRO A 379 -0.51 -0.23 11.38
C PRO A 379 -0.86 -1.35 10.39
N GLY A 380 -0.17 -1.41 9.24
CA GLY A 380 -0.32 -2.48 8.25
C GLY A 380 0.25 -3.84 8.68
N MET A 381 0.84 -3.94 9.89
CA MET A 381 1.35 -5.20 10.42
C MET A 381 0.26 -6.18 10.85
N LYS A 382 0.35 -7.41 10.36
CA LYS A 382 -0.41 -8.56 10.83
C LYS A 382 0.46 -9.34 11.82
N SER A 383 0.54 -8.82 13.05
CA SER A 383 1.28 -9.45 14.14
C SER A 383 0.37 -10.08 15.19
N GLU A 384 0.82 -11.21 15.74
CA GLU A 384 0.21 -11.93 16.86
C GLU A 384 1.28 -12.26 17.92
N GLY A 385 0.90 -12.23 19.20
CA GLY A 385 1.79 -12.56 20.31
C GLY A 385 1.21 -13.70 21.13
N ILE A 386 1.96 -14.80 21.24
CA ILE A 386 1.53 -16.02 21.89
C ILE A 386 2.43 -16.31 23.08
N SER A 387 1.82 -16.44 24.26
CA SER A 387 2.54 -16.90 25.44
C SER A 387 2.55 -18.43 25.45
N LEU A 388 3.71 -19.01 25.20
CA LEU A 388 3.89 -20.45 25.04
C LEU A 388 5.22 -20.87 25.67
N SER A 389 5.18 -21.90 26.52
CA SER A 389 6.39 -22.53 27.05
C SER A 389 6.91 -23.56 26.06
N ILE A 390 8.22 -23.58 25.82
CA ILE A 390 8.87 -24.58 24.97
C ILE A 390 9.58 -25.57 25.88
N PRO A 391 9.16 -26.85 25.93
CA PRO A 391 9.81 -27.88 26.73
C PRO A 391 11.27 -28.08 26.33
N MET A 392 12.11 -28.30 27.34
CA MET A 392 13.55 -28.43 27.17
C MET A 392 14.00 -29.84 27.53
N PRO A 393 14.86 -30.48 26.72
CA PRO A 393 15.54 -31.72 27.12
C PRO A 393 16.25 -31.60 28.46
N GLY A 394 16.22 -32.67 29.26
CA GLY A 394 16.84 -32.72 30.59
C GLY A 394 16.09 -31.99 31.71
N HIS A 395 14.86 -31.50 31.44
CA HIS A 395 13.98 -30.93 32.45
C HIS A 395 12.76 -31.84 32.63
N THR A 396 12.70 -32.54 33.77
CA THR A 396 11.66 -33.54 34.02
C THR A 396 10.26 -32.92 34.04
N ILE A 397 9.37 -33.47 33.22
CA ILE A 397 7.95 -33.15 33.16
C ILE A 397 7.21 -34.04 34.15
N THR A 398 6.63 -33.43 35.17
CA THR A 398 5.78 -34.12 36.15
C THR A 398 4.40 -34.44 35.58
N ASP A 399 3.71 -35.43 36.15
CA ASP A 399 2.35 -35.83 35.72
C ASP A 399 1.36 -34.66 35.71
N SER A 400 1.52 -33.70 36.63
CA SER A 400 0.69 -32.48 36.68
C SER A 400 0.90 -31.54 35.49
N MET A 401 2.07 -31.58 34.84
CA MET A 401 2.42 -30.70 33.72
C MET A 401 2.22 -31.37 32.36
N LEU A 402 2.12 -32.70 32.34
CA LEU A 402 2.06 -33.51 31.12
C LEU A 402 1.01 -33.03 30.10
N GLN A 403 -0.21 -32.77 30.56
CA GLN A 403 -1.31 -32.35 29.67
C GLN A 403 -1.09 -30.94 29.09
N GLN A 404 -0.54 -30.03 29.89
CA GLN A 404 -0.19 -28.67 29.43
C GLN A 404 0.96 -28.75 28.42
N THR A 405 2.00 -29.52 28.72
CA THR A 405 3.13 -29.72 27.81
C THR A 405 2.68 -30.32 26.48
N LYS A 406 1.79 -31.31 26.49
CA LYS A 406 1.21 -31.87 25.26
C LYS A 406 0.47 -30.83 24.42
N THR A 407 -0.27 -29.94 25.08
CA THR A 407 -0.98 -28.84 24.43
C THR A 407 0.01 -27.81 23.85
N ASP A 408 1.04 -27.46 24.61
CA ASP A 408 2.06 -26.49 24.19
C ASP A 408 2.86 -26.99 22.99
N VAL A 409 3.24 -28.28 23.00
CA VAL A 409 3.91 -28.94 21.88
C VAL A 409 3.02 -28.93 20.64
N GLY A 410 1.75 -29.33 20.76
CA GLY A 410 0.82 -29.31 19.63
C GLY A 410 0.63 -27.91 19.06
N ARG A 411 0.58 -26.88 19.92
CA ARG A 411 0.51 -25.48 19.47
C ARG A 411 1.80 -25.04 18.78
N LEU A 412 2.97 -25.43 19.28
CA LEU A 412 4.26 -25.13 18.63
C LEU A 412 4.35 -25.79 17.25
N GLU A 413 3.91 -27.04 17.13
CA GLU A 413 3.85 -27.78 15.86
C GLU A 413 2.95 -27.06 14.85
N GLU A 414 1.75 -26.63 15.25
CA GLU A 414 0.84 -25.86 14.40
C GLU A 414 1.47 -24.54 13.96
N LEU A 415 2.10 -23.80 14.88
CA LEU A 415 2.75 -22.54 14.55
C LEU A 415 3.89 -22.73 13.55
N ILE A 416 4.76 -23.72 13.75
CA ILE A 416 5.84 -24.00 12.80
C ILE A 416 5.28 -24.41 11.43
N ASP A 417 4.17 -25.16 11.38
CA ASP A 417 3.56 -25.60 10.12
C ASP A 417 2.92 -24.47 9.31
N THR A 418 2.25 -23.55 10.00
CA THR A 418 1.51 -22.43 9.38
C THR A 418 2.40 -21.29 8.88
N HIS A 419 3.67 -21.26 9.31
CA HIS A 419 4.67 -20.25 8.95
C HIS A 419 5.68 -20.76 7.91
N ASP A 420 6.32 -19.84 7.19
CA ASP A 420 7.25 -20.16 6.11
C ASP A 420 8.71 -20.18 6.61
N ALA A 421 9.05 -19.25 7.50
CA ALA A 421 10.36 -19.12 8.11
C ALA A 421 10.26 -19.05 9.64
N VAL A 422 11.16 -19.74 10.33
CA VAL A 422 11.22 -19.84 11.79
C VAL A 422 12.55 -19.27 12.27
N PHE A 423 12.49 -18.27 13.13
CA PHE A 423 13.66 -17.70 13.82
C PHE A 423 13.81 -18.31 15.21
N LEU A 424 14.95 -18.94 15.47
CA LEU A 424 15.31 -19.48 16.78
C LEU A 424 16.19 -18.45 17.51
N LEU A 425 15.57 -17.67 18.38
CA LEU A 425 16.17 -16.51 19.06
C LEU A 425 16.05 -16.63 20.60
N MET A 426 16.06 -17.88 21.06
CA MET A 426 15.89 -18.24 22.46
C MET A 426 17.18 -18.04 23.25
N ASP A 427 17.07 -17.98 24.56
CA ASP A 427 18.15 -17.65 25.48
C ASP A 427 19.03 -18.84 25.86
N THR A 428 18.55 -20.08 25.68
CA THR A 428 19.30 -21.30 26.01
C THR A 428 19.46 -22.22 24.80
N ARG A 429 20.40 -23.15 24.91
CA ARG A 429 20.61 -24.19 23.89
C ARG A 429 19.49 -25.23 23.89
N GLU A 430 19.02 -25.65 25.06
CA GLU A 430 18.08 -26.75 25.21
C GLU A 430 16.72 -26.39 24.60
N SER A 431 16.31 -25.13 24.78
CA SER A 431 15.05 -24.63 24.26
C SER A 431 14.99 -24.55 22.73
N ARG A 432 16.14 -24.54 22.04
CA ARG A 432 16.23 -24.60 20.57
C ARG A 432 16.03 -26.00 20.00
N TRP A 433 16.16 -27.06 20.82
CA TRP A 433 16.13 -28.44 20.34
C TRP A 433 14.79 -28.83 19.73
N LEU A 434 13.71 -28.67 20.48
CA LEU A 434 12.37 -29.05 20.02
C LEU A 434 11.94 -28.29 18.75
N PRO A 435 12.06 -26.95 18.67
CA PRO A 435 11.79 -26.23 17.43
C PRO A 435 12.66 -26.67 16.26
N THR A 436 13.93 -27.03 16.50
CA THR A 436 14.84 -27.52 15.45
C THR A 436 14.34 -28.85 14.89
N LEU A 437 13.95 -29.78 15.76
CA LEU A 437 13.40 -31.09 15.40
C LEU A 437 12.12 -30.94 14.57
N ILE A 438 11.13 -30.19 15.09
CA ILE A 438 9.84 -29.99 14.41
C ILE A 438 10.05 -29.34 13.05
N ALA A 439 10.87 -28.28 12.98
CA ALA A 439 11.11 -27.57 11.73
C ALA A 439 11.88 -28.41 10.70
N ALA A 440 12.79 -29.28 11.14
CA ALA A 440 13.48 -30.23 10.26
C ALA A 440 12.50 -31.25 9.65
N SER A 441 11.62 -31.85 10.47
CA SER A 441 10.57 -32.77 10.00
C SER A 441 9.60 -32.07 9.04
N LYS A 442 9.13 -30.86 9.39
CA LYS A 442 8.21 -30.07 8.54
C LYS A 442 8.89 -29.32 7.38
N ARG A 443 10.19 -29.52 7.17
CA ARG A 443 10.99 -28.91 6.10
C ARG A 443 10.85 -27.38 6.02
N LYS A 444 10.93 -26.71 7.16
CA LYS A 444 10.82 -25.24 7.25
C LYS A 444 12.17 -24.56 7.12
N ILE A 445 12.16 -23.31 6.63
CA ILE A 445 13.34 -22.46 6.66
C ILE A 445 13.59 -22.08 8.13
N VAL A 446 14.77 -22.39 8.65
CA VAL A 446 15.14 -22.03 10.02
C VAL A 446 16.37 -21.14 10.00
N ILE A 447 16.26 -19.98 10.65
CA ILE A 447 17.39 -19.10 10.94
C ILE A 447 17.59 -19.07 12.44
N ASN A 448 18.75 -19.56 12.88
CA ASN A 448 19.14 -19.59 14.28
C ASN A 448 20.14 -18.47 14.55
N ALA A 449 19.90 -17.66 15.59
CA ALA A 449 20.88 -16.69 16.06
C ALA A 449 21.14 -16.86 17.56
N ALA A 450 22.42 -16.88 17.93
CA ALA A 450 22.94 -17.16 19.26
C ALA A 450 23.99 -16.10 19.65
N LEU A 451 24.06 -15.75 20.93
CA LEU A 451 24.92 -14.68 21.45
C LEU A 451 25.80 -15.21 22.58
N GLY A 452 27.09 -14.93 22.48
CA GLY A 452 28.03 -14.92 23.60
C GLY A 452 28.27 -13.49 24.10
N PHE A 453 29.26 -13.33 24.99
CA PHE A 453 29.62 -12.01 25.55
C PHE A 453 30.05 -11.00 24.46
N ASP A 454 31.01 -11.39 23.62
CA ASP A 454 31.58 -10.61 22.51
C ASP A 454 31.56 -11.33 21.16
N THR A 455 30.92 -12.51 21.08
CA THR A 455 30.75 -13.32 19.87
C THR A 455 29.29 -13.59 19.53
N PHE A 456 28.98 -13.83 18.26
CA PHE A 456 27.66 -14.28 17.83
C PHE A 456 27.76 -15.39 16.78
N LEU A 457 26.69 -16.17 16.65
CA LEU A 457 26.47 -17.14 15.59
C LEU A 457 25.12 -16.88 14.94
N VAL A 458 25.10 -16.76 13.62
CA VAL A 458 23.89 -16.83 12.78
C VAL A 458 24.05 -18.04 11.88
N LEU A 459 23.04 -18.90 11.80
CA LEU A 459 23.11 -20.15 11.04
C LEU A 459 21.74 -20.46 10.43
N ARG A 460 21.72 -20.89 9.17
CA ARG A 460 20.52 -21.47 8.55
C ARG A 460 20.56 -22.99 8.60
N HIS A 461 19.44 -23.65 8.88
CA HIS A 461 19.41 -25.12 8.85
C HIS A 461 19.33 -25.64 7.42
N GLY A 462 19.90 -26.83 7.18
CA GLY A 462 19.66 -27.55 5.93
C GLY A 462 18.25 -28.12 5.84
N ILE A 463 17.63 -27.96 4.67
CA ILE A 463 16.27 -28.45 4.41
C ILE A 463 16.31 -29.91 3.94
N LYS A 464 15.77 -30.85 4.71
CA LYS A 464 15.87 -32.27 4.36
C LYS A 464 14.99 -32.58 3.14
N SER A 465 15.62 -32.95 2.04
CA SER A 465 14.92 -33.46 0.86
C SER A 465 14.62 -34.95 1.08
N GLY A 466 13.38 -35.38 0.82
CA GLY A 466 12.97 -36.79 0.96
C GLY A 466 13.61 -37.73 -0.08
N HIS A 467 14.45 -37.21 -0.97
CA HIS A 467 15.25 -37.99 -1.89
C HIS A 467 16.60 -38.32 -1.26
N VAL A 468 16.90 -39.62 -1.13
CA VAL A 468 18.26 -40.10 -0.85
C VAL A 468 19.14 -39.64 -2.00
N VAL A 469 19.91 -38.58 -1.78
CA VAL A 469 20.95 -38.16 -2.73
C VAL A 469 21.96 -39.31 -2.77
N PRO A 470 22.25 -39.90 -3.94
CA PRO A 470 23.26 -40.95 -4.05
C PRO A 470 24.58 -40.44 -3.48
N LYS A 471 25.29 -41.29 -2.72
CA LYS A 471 26.63 -40.99 -2.18
C LYS A 471 27.69 -40.66 -3.25
N ASP A 472 27.34 -40.78 -4.54
CA ASP A 472 28.25 -40.71 -5.68
C ASP A 472 28.10 -39.46 -6.58
N SER A 473 27.32 -38.44 -6.20
CA SER A 473 27.46 -37.13 -6.86
C SER A 473 28.70 -36.44 -6.30
N SER A 474 29.85 -36.76 -6.89
CA SER A 474 31.14 -36.10 -6.69
C SER A 474 30.97 -34.66 -6.21
N ASP A 475 31.40 -34.39 -4.98
CA ASP A 475 31.61 -33.06 -4.44
C ASP A 475 32.25 -32.21 -5.54
N LYS A 476 31.51 -31.21 -6.05
CA LYS A 476 32.18 -30.06 -6.64
C LYS A 476 32.92 -29.42 -5.48
N MET A 477 34.19 -29.79 -5.32
CA MET A 477 35.13 -29.33 -4.31
C MET A 477 34.99 -27.80 -4.16
N GLY A 478 34.19 -27.34 -3.18
CA GLY A 478 33.83 -25.93 -3.06
C GLY A 478 32.45 -25.62 -2.47
N HIS A 479 31.42 -26.47 -2.62
CA HIS A 479 30.07 -26.16 -2.09
C HIS A 479 29.35 -27.34 -1.43
N ILE A 480 28.58 -27.08 -0.37
CA ILE A 480 27.66 -28.04 0.25
C ILE A 480 26.22 -27.68 -0.16
N SER A 481 25.46 -28.65 -0.67
CA SER A 481 24.04 -28.46 -1.00
C SER A 481 23.23 -28.03 0.22
N GLY A 482 22.24 -27.13 0.04
CA GLY A 482 21.34 -26.72 1.12
C GLY A 482 20.62 -27.89 1.79
N SER A 483 20.42 -29.00 1.08
CA SER A 483 19.80 -30.21 1.65
C SER A 483 20.70 -30.98 2.62
N GLN A 484 22.01 -30.80 2.48
CA GLN A 484 23.04 -31.49 3.24
C GLN A 484 23.62 -30.64 4.36
N LEU A 485 23.17 -29.39 4.54
CA LEU A 485 23.67 -28.54 5.62
C LEU A 485 23.25 -29.06 7.00
N GLY A 486 24.15 -28.87 7.96
CA GLY A 486 23.89 -29.15 9.37
C GLY A 486 22.84 -28.23 9.98
N CYS A 487 22.29 -28.65 11.12
CA CYS A 487 21.56 -27.75 12.01
C CYS A 487 22.49 -27.25 13.12
N TYR A 488 21.95 -26.42 14.01
CA TYR A 488 22.68 -25.90 15.18
C TYR A 488 23.35 -27.01 16.03
N PHE A 489 22.73 -28.21 16.11
CA PHE A 489 23.22 -29.35 16.90
C PHE A 489 24.17 -30.29 16.14
N CYS A 490 24.53 -30.03 14.87
CA CYS A 490 25.42 -30.91 14.12
C CYS A 490 26.91 -30.72 14.42
N ASN A 491 27.29 -29.57 14.97
CA ASN A 491 28.70 -29.19 15.16
C ASN A 491 29.22 -29.42 16.58
N ASP A 492 28.44 -30.11 17.42
CA ASP A 492 28.80 -30.38 18.81
C ASP A 492 28.55 -31.86 19.11
N VAL A 493 29.48 -32.49 19.83
CA VAL A 493 29.50 -33.94 20.14
C VAL A 493 28.78 -34.27 21.45
N VAL A 494 27.98 -33.35 22.01
CA VAL A 494 27.23 -33.53 23.26
C VAL A 494 25.76 -33.20 23.06
N ALA A 495 24.83 -34.01 23.58
CA ALA A 495 23.40 -33.73 23.55
C ALA A 495 23.01 -32.48 24.35
N PRO A 496 21.90 -31.80 24.00
CA PRO A 496 21.33 -30.77 24.87
C PRO A 496 20.90 -31.40 26.21
N GLY A 497 21.66 -31.10 27.27
CA GLY A 497 21.33 -31.42 28.67
C GLY A 497 21.17 -30.13 29.49
N ASN A 498 20.93 -30.23 30.81
CA ASN A 498 20.73 -29.05 31.67
C ASN A 498 22.00 -28.19 31.78
N SER A 499 22.18 -27.23 30.86
CA SER A 499 23.37 -26.39 30.79
C SER A 499 23.34 -25.19 31.73
N THR A 500 22.27 -24.97 32.52
CA THR A 500 22.15 -23.81 33.42
C THR A 500 23.23 -23.73 34.51
N ARG A 501 24.11 -24.74 34.62
CA ARG A 501 25.17 -24.83 35.62
C ARG A 501 26.59 -24.52 35.11
N ASP A 502 26.94 -24.72 33.82
CA ASP A 502 28.33 -24.51 33.32
C ASP A 502 28.45 -24.35 31.78
N ARG A 503 28.56 -23.13 31.21
CA ARG A 503 29.16 -22.77 29.88
C ARG A 503 28.95 -21.28 29.50
N THR A 504 29.73 -20.71 28.57
CA THR A 504 29.76 -19.26 28.26
C THR A 504 29.06 -18.81 26.96
N LEU A 505 28.84 -19.70 25.98
CA LEU A 505 28.11 -19.40 24.73
C LEU A 505 26.66 -19.87 24.91
N ASP A 506 25.69 -18.97 24.68
CA ASP A 506 24.26 -19.17 24.98
C ASP A 506 23.87 -19.24 26.48
N GLN A 507 24.71 -18.71 27.38
CA GLN A 507 24.26 -18.38 28.75
C GLN A 507 24.06 -16.86 28.91
N GLN A 508 22.83 -16.49 29.32
CA GLN A 508 22.41 -15.16 29.74
C GLN A 508 22.63 -14.05 28.69
N CYS A 509 21.68 -13.90 27.75
CA CYS A 509 21.64 -12.78 26.80
C CYS A 509 21.69 -11.38 27.45
N THR A 510 21.49 -11.27 28.77
CA THR A 510 21.65 -10.06 29.60
C THR A 510 23.10 -9.61 29.76
N VAL A 511 24.08 -10.50 29.69
CA VAL A 511 25.52 -10.19 29.86
C VAL A 511 26.24 -10.21 28.50
N THR A 512 25.67 -9.50 27.52
CA THR A 512 26.25 -9.36 26.17
C THR A 512 26.54 -7.89 25.87
N ARG A 513 27.58 -7.61 25.08
CA ARG A 513 27.83 -6.23 24.62
C ARG A 513 26.63 -5.78 23.75
N PRO A 514 25.98 -4.64 24.03
CA PRO A 514 24.68 -4.28 23.43
C PRO A 514 24.62 -4.34 21.89
N GLY A 515 25.69 -3.92 21.22
CA GLY A 515 25.78 -3.89 19.75
C GLY A 515 25.72 -5.25 19.07
N LEU A 516 26.08 -6.35 19.75
CA LEU A 516 26.09 -7.69 19.14
C LEU A 516 24.71 -8.10 18.64
N SER A 517 23.69 -7.84 19.46
CA SER A 517 22.33 -8.22 19.13
C SER A 517 21.82 -7.56 17.86
N MET A 518 22.22 -6.32 17.58
CA MET A 518 21.84 -5.59 16.38
C MET A 518 22.53 -6.18 15.15
N VAL A 519 23.84 -6.47 15.25
CA VAL A 519 24.62 -7.07 14.16
C VAL A 519 24.11 -8.47 13.83
N ALA A 520 23.95 -9.33 14.84
CA ALA A 520 23.44 -10.69 14.65
C ALA A 520 22.01 -10.69 14.06
N SER A 521 21.14 -9.77 14.50
CA SER A 521 19.79 -9.67 13.97
C SER A 521 19.77 -9.19 12.51
N ALA A 522 20.62 -8.22 12.17
CA ALA A 522 20.78 -7.75 10.79
C ALA A 522 21.19 -8.90 9.87
N LEU A 523 22.26 -9.62 10.25
CA LEU A 523 22.76 -10.75 9.47
C LEU A 523 21.73 -11.89 9.37
N ALA A 524 20.96 -12.16 10.43
CA ALA A 524 19.91 -13.18 10.39
C ALA A 524 18.78 -12.83 9.41
N VAL A 525 18.35 -11.56 9.36
CA VAL A 525 17.31 -11.13 8.42
C VAL A 525 17.83 -11.07 6.99
N GLU A 526 19.03 -10.52 6.77
CA GLU A 526 19.65 -10.50 5.43
C GLU A 526 19.89 -11.91 4.89
N LEU A 527 20.26 -12.87 5.75
CA LEU A 527 20.40 -14.26 5.37
C LEU A 527 19.06 -14.86 4.92
N LEU A 528 17.96 -14.60 5.64
CA LEU A 528 16.63 -15.04 5.20
C LEU A 528 16.26 -14.42 3.85
N VAL A 529 16.45 -13.11 3.69
CA VAL A 529 16.10 -12.43 2.43
C VAL A 529 16.93 -13.00 1.28
N SER A 530 18.22 -13.26 1.48
CA SER A 530 19.09 -13.88 0.48
C SER A 530 18.63 -15.30 0.13
N VAL A 531 18.24 -16.11 1.11
CA VAL A 531 17.62 -17.43 0.89
C VAL A 531 16.34 -17.30 0.06
N LEU A 532 15.47 -16.33 0.36
CA LEU A 532 14.23 -16.14 -0.39
C LEU A 532 14.48 -15.66 -1.83
N GLN A 533 15.52 -14.86 -2.08
CA GLN A 533 15.83 -14.37 -3.41
C GLN A 533 16.61 -15.37 -4.27
N HIS A 534 17.36 -16.28 -3.65
CA HIS A 534 18.10 -17.30 -4.38
C HIS A 534 17.15 -18.19 -5.21
N PRO A 535 17.49 -18.54 -6.47
CA PRO A 535 16.64 -19.38 -7.33
C PRO A 535 16.27 -20.74 -6.70
N GLN A 536 17.22 -21.35 -5.98
CA GLN A 536 17.04 -22.61 -5.26
C GLN A 536 16.41 -22.45 -3.86
N GLY A 537 16.09 -21.23 -3.42
CA GLY A 537 15.42 -21.00 -2.14
C GLY A 537 16.18 -21.57 -0.94
N ALA A 538 15.48 -22.34 -0.11
CA ALA A 538 16.04 -23.03 1.06
C ALA A 538 17.13 -24.06 0.72
N GLU A 539 17.13 -24.60 -0.50
CA GLU A 539 18.12 -25.57 -0.97
C GLU A 539 19.41 -24.91 -1.50
N ALA A 540 19.49 -23.58 -1.47
CA ALA A 540 20.67 -22.82 -1.91
C ALA A 540 21.97 -23.41 -1.30
N PRO A 541 23.01 -23.65 -2.12
CA PRO A 541 24.27 -24.19 -1.65
C PRO A 541 25.01 -23.19 -0.78
N ALA A 542 25.84 -23.69 0.14
CA ALA A 542 26.77 -22.87 0.91
C ALA A 542 28.19 -23.10 0.41
N ASP A 543 28.93 -22.02 0.21
CA ASP A 543 30.36 -22.07 -0.12
C ASP A 543 31.16 -22.62 1.07
N THR A 544 32.19 -23.40 0.76
CA THR A 544 33.15 -23.98 1.72
C THR A 544 34.57 -23.45 1.50
N SER A 545 34.80 -22.67 0.45
CA SER A 545 36.10 -22.11 0.13
C SER A 545 36.41 -20.89 1.01
N ALA A 546 37.60 -20.91 1.63
CA ALA A 546 38.11 -19.82 2.47
C ALA A 546 38.85 -18.73 1.66
N LYS A 547 38.66 -18.66 0.34
CA LYS A 547 39.40 -17.75 -0.54
C LYS A 547 38.56 -16.53 -0.90
N ASP A 548 39.08 -15.34 -0.57
CA ASP A 548 38.43 -14.04 -0.81
C ASP A 548 38.15 -13.73 -2.31
N ASP A 549 38.80 -14.44 -3.23
CA ASP A 549 38.75 -14.14 -4.67
C ASP A 549 37.50 -14.67 -5.42
N HIS A 550 36.67 -15.52 -4.80
CA HIS A 550 35.47 -16.10 -5.44
C HIS A 550 34.15 -15.38 -5.13
N PHE A 551 34.13 -14.40 -4.21
CA PHE A 551 32.90 -13.74 -3.73
C PHE A 551 32.21 -12.79 -4.73
N VAL A 552 32.74 -12.62 -5.95
CA VAL A 552 32.33 -11.52 -6.85
C VAL A 552 31.75 -11.97 -8.21
N MET A 553 31.94 -13.21 -8.68
CA MET A 553 31.64 -13.52 -10.10
C MET A 553 30.54 -14.54 -10.43
N ASP A 554 30.00 -15.32 -9.49
CA ASP A 554 29.03 -16.39 -9.85
C ASP A 554 27.93 -16.60 -8.78
N SER A 555 27.49 -15.52 -8.13
CA SER A 555 26.34 -15.59 -7.23
C SER A 555 25.04 -15.57 -8.05
N ASP A 556 24.36 -16.72 -8.16
CA ASP A 556 23.01 -16.86 -8.74
C ASP A 556 21.94 -15.97 -8.04
N CYS A 557 22.29 -15.36 -6.90
CA CYS A 557 21.45 -14.42 -6.17
C CYS A 557 21.96 -12.98 -6.32
N SER A 558 21.06 -12.06 -6.66
CA SER A 558 21.35 -10.63 -6.82
C SER A 558 21.76 -9.92 -5.52
N LEU A 559 21.54 -10.55 -4.36
CA LEU A 559 21.92 -10.04 -3.03
C LEU A 559 23.27 -10.58 -2.55
N GLY A 560 23.95 -11.40 -3.35
CA GLY A 560 25.21 -12.04 -3.00
C GLY A 560 25.04 -13.45 -2.45
N ILE A 561 26.09 -13.94 -1.79
CA ILE A 561 26.18 -15.33 -1.34
C ILE A 561 25.17 -15.70 -0.24
N VAL A 562 24.87 -16.99 -0.13
CA VAL A 562 23.97 -17.54 0.89
C VAL A 562 24.75 -18.47 1.85
N PRO A 563 25.48 -17.92 2.85
CA PRO A 563 26.32 -18.72 3.74
C PRO A 563 25.50 -19.69 4.60
N HIS A 564 26.14 -20.76 5.07
CA HIS A 564 25.55 -21.65 6.07
C HIS A 564 25.61 -21.04 7.46
N GLN A 565 26.81 -20.64 7.90
CA GLN A 565 27.05 -20.00 9.20
C GLN A 565 27.74 -18.65 9.01
N ILE A 566 27.45 -17.72 9.91
CA ILE A 566 28.14 -16.46 10.07
C ILE A 566 28.52 -16.37 11.53
N ARG A 567 29.83 -16.40 11.81
CA ARG A 567 30.36 -16.22 13.17
C ARG A 567 31.10 -14.91 13.25
N GLY A 568 30.73 -14.06 14.19
CA GLY A 568 31.35 -12.76 14.38
C GLY A 568 32.02 -12.63 15.74
N PHE A 569 33.15 -11.93 15.74
CA PHE A 569 33.97 -11.65 16.92
C PHE A 569 34.14 -10.14 17.05
N LEU A 570 33.43 -9.52 17.99
CA LEU A 570 33.42 -8.06 18.13
C LEU A 570 34.72 -7.51 18.73
N SER A 571 35.46 -8.33 19.48
CA SER A 571 36.79 -7.97 19.98
C SER A 571 37.80 -7.75 18.84
N ARG A 572 37.63 -8.43 17.70
CA ARG A 572 38.51 -8.34 16.53
C ARG A 572 37.85 -7.68 15.30
N PHE A 573 36.58 -7.29 15.41
CA PHE A 573 35.76 -6.81 14.29
C PHE A 573 35.83 -7.71 13.05
N HIS A 574 35.82 -9.03 13.28
CA HIS A 574 36.06 -10.03 12.26
C HIS A 574 34.89 -11.01 12.15
N GLN A 575 34.61 -11.49 10.92
CA GLN A 575 33.56 -12.46 10.62
C GLN A 575 34.14 -13.62 9.80
N ILE A 576 33.67 -14.83 10.08
CA ILE A 576 34.01 -16.05 9.33
C ILE A 576 32.73 -16.76 8.89
N LEU A 577 32.81 -17.47 7.75
CA LEU A 577 31.68 -18.13 7.10
C LEU A 577 31.84 -19.66 6.99
N PRO A 578 31.94 -20.39 8.11
CA PRO A 578 32.13 -21.83 8.05
C PRO A 578 30.86 -22.53 7.54
N SER A 579 31.06 -23.64 6.84
CA SER A 579 29.98 -24.49 6.35
C SER A 579 30.25 -25.92 6.78
N SER A 580 29.26 -26.55 7.41
CA SER A 580 29.32 -27.96 7.80
C SER A 580 28.18 -28.79 7.23
N GLN A 581 28.47 -30.06 6.96
CA GLN A 581 27.48 -31.05 6.55
C GLN A 581 26.67 -31.54 7.75
N ALA A 582 25.48 -32.08 7.46
CA ALA A 582 24.62 -32.70 8.44
C ALA A 582 25.28 -33.93 9.05
N PHE A 583 25.43 -33.91 10.37
CA PHE A 583 26.04 -35.01 11.10
C PHE A 583 25.09 -36.20 11.21
N SER A 584 25.58 -37.39 10.88
CA SER A 584 24.78 -38.63 10.86
C SER A 584 24.25 -39.04 12.23
N MET A 585 24.94 -38.65 13.32
CA MET A 585 24.56 -38.94 14.70
C MET A 585 23.99 -37.71 15.43
N CYS A 586 23.55 -36.69 14.68
CA CYS A 586 22.97 -35.49 15.26
C CYS A 586 21.70 -35.79 16.06
N THR A 587 21.62 -35.29 17.30
CA THR A 587 20.48 -35.48 18.22
C THR A 587 19.21 -34.74 17.83
N ALA A 588 19.20 -33.98 16.73
CA ALA A 588 18.04 -33.19 16.30
C ALA A 588 17.62 -33.42 14.84
N CYS A 589 18.56 -33.52 13.88
CA CYS A 589 18.22 -33.58 12.46
C CYS A 589 18.70 -34.85 11.73
N CYS A 590 19.23 -35.84 12.44
CA CYS A 590 19.59 -37.11 11.80
C CYS A 590 18.33 -37.89 11.39
N PRO A 591 18.40 -38.73 10.34
CA PRO A 591 17.24 -39.48 9.85
C PRO A 591 16.55 -40.33 10.93
N LEU A 592 17.32 -40.93 11.84
CA LEU A 592 16.78 -41.78 12.90
C LEU A 592 15.93 -41.00 13.92
N VAL A 593 16.38 -39.82 14.32
CA VAL A 593 15.63 -38.95 15.25
C VAL A 593 14.36 -38.42 14.60
N LEU A 594 14.43 -38.05 13.31
CA LEU A 594 13.27 -37.60 12.55
C LEU A 594 12.22 -38.73 12.42
N ASP A 595 12.65 -39.94 12.07
CA ASP A 595 11.77 -41.11 11.94
C ASP A 595 11.08 -41.46 13.26
N LYS A 596 11.82 -41.45 14.38
CA LYS A 596 11.23 -41.65 15.71
C LYS A 596 10.21 -40.57 16.08
N TYR A 597 10.51 -39.31 15.83
CA TYR A 597 9.56 -38.23 16.07
C TYR A 597 8.30 -38.36 15.21
N GLU A 598 8.43 -38.73 13.93
CA GLU A 598 7.31 -38.88 13.00
C GLU A 598 6.44 -40.12 13.30
N THR A 599 7.02 -41.19 13.86
CA THR A 599 6.32 -42.44 14.16
C THR A 599 5.75 -42.50 15.59
N GLU A 600 6.53 -42.08 16.59
CA GLU A 600 6.18 -42.18 18.02
C GLU A 600 5.60 -40.86 18.56
N GLY A 601 5.78 -39.73 17.86
CA GLY A 601 5.18 -38.44 18.21
C GLY A 601 5.55 -37.95 19.61
N PHE A 602 4.53 -37.58 20.40
CA PHE A 602 4.72 -37.01 21.74
C PHE A 602 5.36 -37.99 22.73
N ASP A 603 5.20 -39.30 22.57
CA ASP A 603 5.79 -40.28 23.48
C ASP A 603 7.32 -40.29 23.35
N PHE A 604 7.84 -40.16 22.12
CA PHE A 604 9.27 -39.96 21.89
C PHE A 604 9.78 -38.67 22.53
N LEU A 605 9.04 -37.57 22.37
CA LEU A 605 9.40 -36.28 22.96
C LEU A 605 9.43 -36.35 24.49
N LEU A 606 8.44 -37.00 25.11
CA LEU A 606 8.36 -37.15 26.56
C LEU A 606 9.59 -37.87 27.13
N ARG A 607 10.04 -38.94 26.45
CA ARG A 607 11.27 -39.64 26.80
C ARG A 607 12.48 -38.74 26.64
N ALA A 608 12.59 -38.01 25.52
CA ALA A 608 13.67 -37.05 25.29
C ALA A 608 13.74 -35.91 26.34
N PHE A 609 12.61 -35.52 26.92
CA PHE A 609 12.57 -34.51 27.99
C PHE A 609 12.98 -35.09 29.35
N ASN A 610 12.55 -36.31 29.67
CA ASN A 610 12.67 -36.90 31.00
C ASN A 610 13.92 -37.76 31.21
N GLU A 611 14.39 -38.46 30.17
CA GLU A 611 15.51 -39.41 30.23
C GLU A 611 16.81 -38.73 29.78
N ALA A 612 17.71 -38.45 30.74
CA ALA A 612 19.04 -37.94 30.41
C ALA A 612 19.84 -39.00 29.64
N GLY A 613 20.53 -38.60 28.56
CA GLY A 613 21.30 -39.50 27.71
C GLY A 613 20.50 -40.25 26.64
N TYR A 614 19.15 -40.28 26.71
CA TYR A 614 18.32 -40.99 25.73
C TYR A 614 18.60 -40.59 24.28
N LEU A 615 18.78 -39.29 24.02
CA LEU A 615 19.10 -38.80 22.68
C LEU A 615 20.50 -39.22 22.21
N GLU A 616 21.46 -39.44 23.10
CA GLU A 616 22.83 -39.87 22.77
C GLU A 616 22.89 -41.37 22.50
N GLU A 617 22.12 -42.14 23.27
CA GLU A 617 21.97 -43.59 23.08
C GLU A 617 21.34 -43.91 21.73
N ILE A 618 20.22 -43.27 21.39
CA ILE A 618 19.53 -43.57 20.12
C ILE A 618 20.37 -43.19 18.91
N THR A 619 21.14 -42.10 18.96
CA THR A 619 21.92 -41.66 17.80
C THR A 619 23.25 -42.40 17.65
N GLY A 620 23.63 -43.23 18.64
CA GLY A 620 24.95 -43.85 18.69
C GLY A 620 26.07 -42.88 19.11
N LEU A 621 25.72 -41.66 19.54
CA LEU A 621 26.67 -40.67 20.01
C LEU A 621 27.33 -41.10 21.33
N ALA A 622 26.58 -41.78 22.22
CA ALA A 622 27.14 -42.35 23.45
C ALA A 622 28.24 -43.38 23.14
N ALA A 623 27.97 -44.32 22.23
CA ALA A 623 28.95 -45.33 21.81
C ALA A 623 30.17 -44.69 21.12
N MET A 624 29.98 -43.60 20.37
CA MET A 624 31.08 -42.84 19.77
C MET A 624 31.95 -42.17 20.84
N GLN A 625 31.34 -41.53 21.84
CA GLN A 625 32.03 -40.90 22.97
C GLN A 625 32.85 -41.93 23.75
N ASP A 626 32.24 -43.06 24.12
CA ASP A 626 32.91 -44.16 24.83
C ASP A 626 34.12 -44.68 24.03
N ALA A 627 33.98 -44.89 22.72
CA ALA A 627 35.07 -45.33 21.86
C ALA A 627 36.23 -44.32 21.77
N THR A 628 35.96 -43.01 21.83
CA THR A 628 37.02 -41.99 21.92
C THR A 628 37.72 -41.99 23.28
N VAL A 629 36.98 -42.16 24.37
CA VAL A 629 37.56 -42.25 25.72
C VAL A 629 38.43 -43.48 25.86
N ASP A 630 37.98 -44.63 25.34
CA ASP A 630 38.78 -45.86 25.31
C ASP A 630 40.05 -45.71 24.47
N ALA A 631 39.99 -45.00 23.34
CA ALA A 631 41.16 -44.72 22.50
C ALA A 631 42.17 -43.77 23.18
N GLU A 632 41.69 -42.73 23.89
CA GLU A 632 42.56 -41.84 24.68
C GLU A 632 43.22 -42.55 25.86
N VAL A 633 42.53 -43.53 26.48
CA VAL A 633 43.09 -44.34 27.57
C VAL A 633 44.17 -45.31 27.06
N TRP A 634 44.02 -45.86 25.85
CA TRP A 634 45.03 -46.74 25.25
C TRP A 634 46.30 -45.96 24.86
N ASP A 635 46.17 -44.75 24.30
CA ASP A 635 47.31 -43.89 23.94
C ASP A 635 48.11 -43.39 25.16
N LEU A 636 47.50 -43.34 26.34
CA LEU A 636 48.16 -43.02 27.61
C LEU A 636 48.81 -44.24 28.30
N SER A 637 48.53 -45.45 27.83
CA SER A 637 49.06 -46.70 28.43
C SER A 637 50.35 -47.21 27.79
N ASP A 638 50.77 -46.66 26.65
CA ASP A 638 51.97 -47.07 25.90
C ASP A 638 53.26 -46.33 26.31
N ASP A 639 53.23 -45.41 27.29
CA ASP A 639 54.39 -44.62 27.74
C ASP A 639 55.04 -45.09 29.06
N GLU A 640 54.66 -46.25 29.61
CA GLU A 640 55.32 -46.86 30.78
C GLU A 640 55.95 -48.23 30.46
N ASP A 641 56.92 -48.30 29.53
CA ASP A 641 57.81 -49.47 29.45
C ASP A 641 59.13 -49.19 28.68
N LEU A 642 60.00 -48.32 29.22
CA LEU A 642 61.44 -48.35 28.92
C LEU A 642 62.28 -48.06 30.17
N SER A 643 62.38 -49.06 31.04
CA SER A 643 63.35 -49.10 32.13
C SER A 643 64.78 -49.36 31.61
N SER A 644 65.70 -48.46 31.97
CA SER A 644 67.08 -48.73 32.41
C SER A 644 67.94 -49.77 31.67
N VAL A 645 68.95 -49.30 30.90
CA VAL A 645 70.28 -49.94 30.85
C VAL A 645 71.39 -48.87 30.71
N ASP A 646 72.12 -48.70 31.80
CA ASP A 646 73.54 -48.40 32.03
C ASP A 646 74.42 -47.45 31.18
N MET A 647 75.10 -46.60 31.97
CA MET A 647 76.45 -46.02 31.88
C MET A 647 77.45 -46.63 30.87
N GLU A 648 78.19 -45.77 30.15
CA GLU A 648 79.65 -45.59 30.32
C GLU A 648 80.22 -44.47 29.42
N THR A 649 81.01 -43.60 30.08
CA THR A 649 82.09 -42.71 29.62
C THR A 649 82.41 -42.52 28.13
N ALA A 650 82.44 -41.26 27.68
CA ALA A 650 83.66 -40.50 27.33
C ALA A 650 83.37 -38.99 27.26
#